data_AF-A0A3D4A9Y6-F1
#
_entry.id   AF-A0A3D4A9Y6-F1
#
_cell.length_a   1.000
_cell.length_b   1.000
_cell.length_c   1.000
_cell.angle_alpha   90.00
_cell.angle_beta   90.00
_cell.angle_gamma   90.00
#
_symmetry.space_group_name_H-M   'P 1'
#
loop_
_entity.id
_entity.type
_entity.pdbx_description
1 polymer ?
#
loop_
_entity_poly.entity_id
_entity_poly.type
_entity_poly.pdbx_seq_one_letter_code
_entity_poly.pdbx_strand_id
1 'polypeptide(L)'
;SLEFDPNFSIEPDDVVRAQFFGLGSDGTVGANKESIKIIGENTDHFAQGYFVYDSKKSGAMTISHLRFGPRPIRSTYLVTSANFIGCHQPFLLETNDVFRDLARGGTVLLNSPFGPDRVWEHLPENAQRRIIEQHARIFVIDANKVARDSGMGGRINTVMQTCFFAISGVLPPEEAIAAIKNSIHKTYGKKGEEIVEKNLRAVDETIAHLYEVEVPGEITARASKHNEQLHNAPEFVRSVLGEIIAGRGDRVPVSALPNDGTFPTGTTQWEKRNLAAEVPVWDPEVCIQCGKCVMVCPHSVIRSKVYEAAVLEGAPTSFKSREARLPEWKGLNYTLQVAVEDCTGCGICVDVCPARNKSEARLKAINMEAQAPLRESERENWNFFLSVPEMDRRQVPLGSVREMQVQQPLFEFSGACAGCGETPYIKLLTQLFGDRLIIANATGCSSIYGGNLPTTPYTKNLDGRGPAWANSLFEDNAEFGLGFRVSIDKQREFAAELLQQLAPPVGEKLATEIINATQRDEADIFDQRTRVAELKRKLEALGGADACRLLALADTLVRKSVWIVGGDGWGYDIGYGGLDHVLASGRNVKVLLLDTEVYSNTGGQCSKSTPRGAVAKFASGGKRGPKKDLGLMAMSYGTIYVASVAMGAKDEHTLKAFLEAEAYDGPAIIIAYSHCIAHGINMTTAMQNQKAAVNSAQWLLYRYNPDRAALGENPLQLDSAAPRMKVTDYFKLENRFKMLDKIDPDAAKELLAQAQEDVSARRGLYEYLAARKFNPPASTL
;
A
#
# COMPACT_ATOMS: atom_id res chain seq x y z
N SER A 1 -15.82 -12.52 -31.23
CA SER A 1 -16.20 -13.47 -30.16
C SER A 1 -17.05 -14.56 -30.77
N LEU A 2 -16.94 -15.80 -30.28
CA LEU A 2 -17.86 -16.89 -30.61
C LEU A 2 -18.82 -17.08 -29.42
N GLU A 3 -20.07 -17.42 -29.68
CA GLU A 3 -21.00 -17.84 -28.62
C GLU A 3 -20.54 -19.18 -28.05
N PHE A 4 -20.72 -19.38 -26.74
CA PHE A 4 -20.40 -20.62 -26.05
C PHE A 4 -21.39 -20.87 -24.91
N ASP A 5 -21.58 -22.14 -24.56
CA ASP A 5 -22.37 -22.53 -23.39
C ASP A 5 -21.49 -22.51 -22.12
N PRO A 6 -21.74 -21.61 -21.15
CA PRO A 6 -20.96 -21.53 -19.92
C PRO A 6 -21.16 -22.74 -18.99
N ASN A 7 -22.20 -23.56 -19.20
CA ASN A 7 -22.49 -24.74 -18.40
C ASN A 7 -21.86 -26.02 -18.97
N PHE A 8 -21.21 -25.95 -20.13
CA PHE A 8 -20.60 -27.10 -20.74
C PHE A 8 -19.43 -27.62 -19.88
N SER A 9 -19.51 -28.88 -19.45
CA SER A 9 -18.46 -29.55 -18.70
C SER A 9 -18.16 -30.92 -19.30
N ILE A 10 -16.87 -31.22 -19.43
CA ILE A 10 -16.35 -32.53 -19.83
C ILE A 10 -15.75 -33.30 -18.64
N GLU A 11 -15.86 -32.74 -17.43
CA GLU A 11 -15.26 -33.35 -16.23
C GLU A 11 -16.20 -34.41 -15.66
N PRO A 12 -15.73 -35.65 -15.48
CA PRO A 12 -16.55 -36.74 -14.96
C PRO A 12 -16.84 -36.56 -13.45
N ASP A 13 -17.91 -37.19 -12.97
CA ASP A 13 -18.42 -37.00 -11.61
C ASP A 13 -17.53 -37.60 -10.51
N ASP A 14 -16.67 -38.55 -10.86
CA ASP A 14 -15.71 -39.20 -9.96
C ASP A 14 -14.41 -38.39 -9.77
N VAL A 15 -14.38 -37.13 -10.23
CA VAL A 15 -13.28 -36.18 -9.97
C VAL A 15 -13.73 -35.22 -8.87
N VAL A 16 -12.95 -35.17 -7.79
CA VAL A 16 -13.11 -34.12 -6.78
C VAL A 16 -12.61 -32.80 -7.38
N ARG A 17 -13.47 -31.79 -7.37
CA ARG A 17 -13.26 -30.44 -7.92
C ARG A 17 -13.49 -29.46 -6.78
N ALA A 18 -12.41 -28.98 -6.19
CA ALA A 18 -12.46 -28.14 -5.01
C ALA A 18 -12.02 -26.70 -5.29
N GLN A 19 -12.74 -25.74 -4.72
CA GLN A 19 -12.35 -24.33 -4.67
C GLN A 19 -12.14 -23.89 -3.22
N PHE A 20 -11.08 -23.13 -2.96
CA PHE A 20 -10.82 -22.57 -1.64
C PHE A 20 -10.59 -21.07 -1.73
N PHE A 21 -11.41 -20.32 -1.01
CA PHE A 21 -11.39 -18.87 -0.92
C PHE A 21 -10.72 -18.47 0.39
N GLY A 22 -9.56 -17.82 0.29
CA GLY A 22 -8.80 -17.30 1.43
C GLY A 22 -8.21 -15.93 1.13
N LEU A 23 -7.34 -15.45 2.01
CA LEU A 23 -6.61 -14.20 1.82
C LEU A 23 -5.10 -14.42 1.63
N GLY A 24 -4.49 -13.51 0.87
CA GLY A 24 -3.04 -13.40 0.79
C GLY A 24 -2.43 -13.30 2.19
N SER A 25 -1.61 -14.30 2.53
CA SER A 25 -0.92 -14.52 3.82
C SER A 25 -1.71 -15.23 4.94
N ASP A 26 -2.91 -15.76 4.69
CA ASP A 26 -3.65 -16.55 5.70
C ASP A 26 -3.23 -18.04 5.77
N GLY A 27 -2.41 -18.49 4.82
CA GLY A 27 -1.88 -19.85 4.75
C GLY A 27 -2.69 -20.83 3.91
N THR A 28 -3.84 -20.43 3.35
CA THR A 28 -4.74 -21.28 2.54
C THR A 28 -4.02 -21.92 1.36
N VAL A 29 -3.33 -21.13 0.55
CA VAL A 29 -2.56 -21.61 -0.60
C VAL A 29 -1.46 -22.60 -0.18
N GLY A 30 -0.81 -22.35 0.94
CA GLY A 30 0.23 -23.23 1.47
C GLY A 30 -0.35 -24.59 1.90
N ALA A 31 -1.45 -24.57 2.63
CA ALA A 31 -2.19 -25.76 3.01
C ALA A 31 -2.66 -26.55 1.78
N ASN A 32 -3.20 -25.89 0.76
CA ASN A 32 -3.66 -26.54 -0.47
C ASN A 32 -2.50 -27.18 -1.26
N LYS A 33 -1.33 -26.53 -1.33
CA LYS A 33 -0.12 -27.16 -1.91
C LYS A 33 0.30 -28.40 -1.14
N GLU A 34 0.16 -28.39 0.17
CA GLU A 34 0.48 -29.55 1.00
C GLU A 34 -0.56 -30.66 0.85
N SER A 35 -1.86 -30.33 0.77
CA SER A 35 -2.93 -31.29 0.49
C SER A 35 -2.71 -32.01 -0.85
N ILE A 36 -2.27 -31.29 -1.89
CA ILE A 36 -1.89 -31.88 -3.18
C ILE A 36 -0.80 -32.93 -3.02
N LYS A 37 0.26 -32.62 -2.26
CA LYS A 37 1.35 -33.57 -2.01
C LYS A 37 0.88 -34.77 -1.21
N ILE A 38 0.11 -34.55 -0.14
CA ILE A 38 -0.42 -35.63 0.70
C ILE A 38 -1.23 -36.59 -0.16
N ILE A 39 -2.15 -36.09 -0.99
CA ILE A 39 -3.00 -36.96 -1.82
C ILE A 39 -2.16 -37.62 -2.93
N GLY A 40 -1.32 -36.87 -3.64
CA GLY A 40 -0.53 -37.39 -4.75
C GLY A 40 0.61 -38.35 -4.34
N GLU A 41 1.14 -38.25 -3.12
CA GLU A 41 2.20 -39.15 -2.61
C GLU A 41 1.64 -40.39 -1.91
N ASN A 42 0.39 -40.35 -1.41
CA ASN A 42 -0.18 -41.44 -0.60
C ASN A 42 -1.37 -42.15 -1.27
N THR A 43 -1.73 -41.80 -2.52
CA THR A 43 -2.83 -42.45 -3.26
C THR A 43 -2.46 -42.65 -4.73
N ASP A 44 -3.23 -43.50 -5.43
CA ASP A 44 -3.15 -43.65 -6.89
C ASP A 44 -3.86 -42.51 -7.66
N HIS A 45 -4.42 -41.52 -6.95
CA HIS A 45 -5.07 -40.39 -7.60
C HIS A 45 -4.06 -39.44 -8.23
N PHE A 46 -4.39 -38.98 -9.43
CA PHE A 46 -3.77 -37.81 -10.02
C PHE A 46 -4.24 -36.57 -9.26
N ALA A 47 -3.31 -35.67 -8.96
CA ALA A 47 -3.57 -34.42 -8.27
C ALA A 47 -3.18 -33.22 -9.15
N GLN A 48 -4.05 -32.22 -9.23
CA GLN A 48 -3.80 -30.95 -9.91
C GLN A 48 -4.12 -29.79 -8.96
N GLY A 49 -3.29 -28.74 -8.99
CA GLY A 49 -3.58 -27.49 -8.32
C GLY A 49 -3.24 -26.28 -9.18
N TYR A 50 -4.16 -25.33 -9.22
CA TYR A 50 -3.96 -24.01 -9.81
C TYR A 50 -4.39 -22.94 -8.80
N PHE A 51 -3.64 -21.84 -8.72
CA PHE A 51 -3.85 -20.82 -7.70
C PHE A 51 -4.01 -19.46 -8.37
N VAL A 52 -5.18 -18.85 -8.19
CA VAL A 52 -5.46 -17.48 -8.61
C VAL A 52 -5.08 -16.57 -7.45
N TYR A 53 -4.15 -15.65 -7.73
CA TYR A 53 -3.71 -14.62 -6.79
C TYR A 53 -4.17 -13.26 -7.30
N ASP A 54 -4.36 -12.33 -6.36
CA ASP A 54 -4.41 -10.91 -6.68
C ASP A 54 -2.97 -10.36 -6.82
N SER A 55 -2.83 -9.31 -7.61
CA SER A 55 -1.69 -8.40 -7.63
C SER A 55 -1.37 -7.78 -6.26
N LYS A 56 -2.40 -7.56 -5.44
CA LYS A 56 -2.30 -7.03 -4.08
C LYS A 56 -1.62 -8.08 -3.21
N LYS A 57 -0.39 -7.78 -2.77
CA LYS A 57 0.48 -8.74 -2.07
C LYS A 57 -0.06 -9.31 -0.76
N SER A 58 -1.00 -8.63 -0.10
CA SER A 58 -1.53 -9.06 1.20
C SER A 58 -2.97 -8.60 1.39
N GLY A 59 -3.76 -9.41 2.09
CA GLY A 59 -5.15 -9.10 2.41
C GLY A 59 -6.07 -9.02 1.19
N ALA A 60 -5.68 -9.63 0.08
CA ALA A 60 -6.53 -9.78 -1.10
C ALA A 60 -6.94 -11.24 -1.28
N MET A 61 -8.06 -11.45 -1.96
CA MET A 61 -8.64 -12.77 -2.14
C MET A 61 -7.69 -13.68 -2.94
N THR A 62 -7.59 -14.93 -2.53
CA THR A 62 -6.93 -16.00 -3.28
C THR A 62 -7.94 -17.11 -3.52
N ILE A 63 -7.93 -17.69 -4.72
CA ILE A 63 -8.78 -18.83 -5.07
C ILE A 63 -7.88 -19.99 -5.46
N SER A 64 -7.95 -21.08 -4.70
CA SER A 64 -7.22 -22.31 -5.03
C SER A 64 -8.17 -23.29 -5.72
N HIS A 65 -7.81 -23.74 -6.92
CA HIS A 65 -8.55 -24.72 -7.70
C HIS A 65 -7.82 -26.05 -7.65
N LEU A 66 -8.41 -27.04 -6.98
CA LEU A 66 -7.82 -28.37 -6.84
C LEU A 66 -8.66 -29.41 -7.57
N ARG A 67 -7.98 -30.40 -8.15
CA ARG A 67 -8.62 -31.58 -8.72
C ARG A 67 -7.92 -32.85 -8.28
N PHE A 68 -8.70 -33.87 -7.96
CA PHE A 68 -8.22 -35.21 -7.60
C PHE A 68 -9.07 -36.28 -8.26
N GLY A 69 -8.45 -37.30 -8.86
CA GLY A 69 -9.20 -38.41 -9.44
C GLY A 69 -8.32 -39.56 -9.95
N PRO A 70 -8.93 -40.69 -10.32
CA PRO A 70 -8.22 -41.93 -10.68
C PRO A 70 -7.58 -41.89 -12.07
N ARG A 71 -7.81 -40.83 -12.86
CA ARG A 71 -7.33 -40.70 -14.24
C ARG A 71 -6.49 -39.43 -14.41
N PRO A 72 -5.58 -39.39 -15.40
CA PRO A 72 -4.80 -38.19 -15.69
C PRO A 72 -5.69 -36.96 -15.91
N ILE A 73 -5.45 -35.91 -15.11
CA ILE A 73 -6.24 -34.67 -15.17
C ILE A 73 -5.71 -33.79 -16.30
N ARG A 74 -6.53 -33.59 -17.34
CA ARG A 74 -6.20 -32.75 -18.52
C ARG A 74 -6.90 -31.38 -18.52
N SER A 75 -7.65 -31.06 -17.46
CA SER A 75 -8.40 -29.80 -17.32
C SER A 75 -7.46 -28.61 -17.07
N THR A 76 -6.87 -28.04 -18.12
CA THR A 76 -5.97 -26.87 -18.04
C THR A 76 -6.76 -25.54 -18.02
N TYR A 77 -7.80 -25.49 -17.20
CA TYR A 77 -8.68 -24.34 -16.99
C TYR A 77 -9.18 -24.32 -15.53
N LEU A 78 -9.73 -23.19 -15.09
CA LEU A 78 -10.26 -23.04 -13.72
C LEU A 78 -11.41 -24.03 -13.45
N VAL A 79 -11.63 -24.38 -12.18
CA VAL A 79 -12.83 -25.15 -11.82
C VAL A 79 -14.05 -24.24 -12.00
N THR A 80 -15.04 -24.68 -12.79
CA THR A 80 -16.30 -23.97 -13.07
C THR A 80 -17.53 -24.67 -12.47
N SER A 81 -17.36 -25.87 -11.94
CA SER A 81 -18.38 -26.65 -11.22
C SER A 81 -17.68 -27.44 -10.11
N ALA A 82 -17.72 -26.92 -8.88
CA ALA A 82 -17.03 -27.44 -7.71
C ALA A 82 -17.96 -28.30 -6.84
N ASN A 83 -17.56 -29.54 -6.55
CA ASN A 83 -18.26 -30.38 -5.57
C ASN A 83 -17.80 -30.10 -4.13
N PHE A 84 -16.76 -29.28 -3.94
CA PHE A 84 -16.35 -28.77 -2.65
C PHE A 84 -15.96 -27.29 -2.73
N ILE A 85 -16.53 -26.44 -1.87
CA ILE A 85 -16.10 -25.04 -1.72
C ILE A 85 -15.77 -24.72 -0.26
N GLY A 86 -14.54 -24.31 0.01
CA GLY A 86 -14.09 -23.81 1.31
C GLY A 86 -14.01 -22.28 1.33
N CYS A 87 -14.71 -21.62 2.26
CA CYS A 87 -14.59 -20.20 2.53
C CYS A 87 -13.90 -19.98 3.88
N HIS A 88 -12.63 -19.57 3.83
CA HIS A 88 -11.79 -19.42 5.03
C HIS A 88 -11.94 -18.06 5.70
N GLN A 89 -12.62 -17.11 5.04
CA GLN A 89 -12.74 -15.73 5.47
C GLN A 89 -14.20 -15.26 5.26
N PRO A 90 -15.01 -15.18 6.34
CA PRO A 90 -16.46 -15.03 6.21
C PRO A 90 -16.90 -13.74 5.50
N PHE A 91 -16.17 -12.63 5.66
CA PHE A 91 -16.51 -11.36 5.00
C PHE A 91 -16.40 -11.42 3.46
N LEU A 92 -15.71 -12.43 2.90
CA LEU A 92 -15.68 -12.63 1.44
C LEU A 92 -17.09 -12.93 0.90
N LEU A 93 -17.97 -13.51 1.71
CA LEU A 93 -19.37 -13.76 1.33
C LEU A 93 -20.17 -12.47 1.14
N GLU A 94 -19.80 -11.40 1.84
CA GLU A 94 -20.47 -10.10 1.71
C GLU A 94 -20.09 -9.43 0.39
N THR A 95 -18.84 -9.63 -0.06
CA THR A 95 -18.21 -8.89 -1.17
C THR A 95 -18.16 -9.67 -2.48
N ASN A 96 -18.21 -11.00 -2.44
CA ASN A 96 -17.98 -11.88 -3.59
C ASN A 96 -19.05 -12.98 -3.69
N ASP A 97 -19.32 -13.40 -4.93
CA ASP A 97 -20.14 -14.59 -5.20
C ASP A 97 -19.29 -15.87 -5.06
N VAL A 98 -18.96 -16.20 -3.80
CA VAL A 98 -18.09 -17.34 -3.45
C VAL A 98 -18.68 -18.68 -3.90
N PHE A 99 -20.01 -18.80 -3.94
CA PHE A 99 -20.72 -20.05 -4.25
C PHE A 99 -21.20 -20.14 -5.71
N ARG A 100 -20.78 -19.22 -6.58
CA ARG A 100 -21.16 -19.17 -8.00
C ARG A 100 -21.01 -20.53 -8.69
N ASP A 101 -19.85 -21.16 -8.49
CA ASP A 101 -19.48 -22.40 -9.18
C ASP A 101 -19.86 -23.66 -8.36
N LEU A 102 -20.69 -23.54 -7.31
CA LEU A 102 -21.12 -24.68 -6.49
C LEU A 102 -21.95 -25.67 -7.32
N ALA A 103 -21.54 -26.94 -7.34
CA ALA A 103 -22.24 -28.03 -7.99
C ALA A 103 -23.42 -28.53 -7.15
N ARG A 104 -24.41 -29.14 -7.82
CA ARG A 104 -25.56 -29.76 -7.14
C ARG A 104 -25.10 -30.88 -6.21
N GLY A 105 -25.60 -30.89 -4.97
CA GLY A 105 -25.21 -31.81 -3.91
C GLY A 105 -23.80 -31.57 -3.36
N GLY A 106 -23.15 -30.45 -3.73
CA GLY A 106 -21.80 -30.12 -3.29
C GLY A 106 -21.70 -29.81 -1.80
N THR A 107 -20.48 -29.82 -1.28
CA THR A 107 -20.16 -29.53 0.11
C THR A 107 -19.57 -28.12 0.27
N VAL A 108 -20.07 -27.37 1.24
CA VAL A 108 -19.57 -26.06 1.64
C VAL A 108 -18.91 -26.17 3.01
N LEU A 109 -17.71 -25.62 3.15
CA LEU A 109 -17.00 -25.46 4.42
C LEU A 109 -16.83 -23.96 4.73
N LEU A 110 -17.29 -23.51 5.88
CA LEU A 110 -17.23 -22.11 6.29
C LEU A 110 -16.46 -21.92 7.60
N ASN A 111 -15.45 -21.05 7.58
CA ASN A 111 -14.90 -20.47 8.80
C ASN A 111 -15.81 -19.34 9.30
N SER A 112 -16.32 -19.44 10.51
CA SER A 112 -17.26 -18.47 11.09
C SER A 112 -17.13 -18.42 12.62
N PRO A 113 -17.23 -17.24 13.25
CA PRO A 113 -17.36 -17.14 14.70
C PRO A 113 -18.74 -17.64 15.21
N PHE A 114 -19.69 -17.89 14.30
CA PHE A 114 -21.03 -18.38 14.63
C PHE A 114 -21.10 -19.90 14.48
N GLY A 115 -21.67 -20.57 15.48
CA GLY A 115 -21.91 -22.02 15.46
C GLY A 115 -23.06 -22.44 14.54
N PRO A 116 -23.36 -23.76 14.45
CA PRO A 116 -24.32 -24.32 13.50
C PRO A 116 -25.74 -23.73 13.64
N ASP A 117 -26.16 -23.42 14.87
CA ASP A 117 -27.52 -22.91 15.13
C ASP A 117 -27.74 -21.45 14.69
N ARG A 118 -26.66 -20.68 14.50
CA ARG A 118 -26.72 -19.23 14.25
C ARG A 118 -26.09 -18.81 12.94
N VAL A 119 -25.22 -19.63 12.34
CA VAL A 119 -24.48 -19.25 11.13
C VAL A 119 -25.40 -18.92 9.96
N TRP A 120 -26.52 -19.64 9.81
CA TRP A 120 -27.47 -19.43 8.71
C TRP A 120 -27.98 -17.98 8.66
N GLU A 121 -28.37 -17.41 9.80
CA GLU A 121 -28.88 -16.03 9.93
C GLU A 121 -27.85 -14.96 9.51
N HIS A 122 -26.56 -15.32 9.51
CA HIS A 122 -25.46 -14.42 9.19
C HIS A 122 -24.95 -14.59 7.76
N LEU A 123 -25.47 -15.56 7.01
CA LEU A 123 -25.14 -15.72 5.59
C LEU A 123 -25.87 -14.67 4.74
N PRO A 124 -25.20 -14.06 3.74
CA PRO A 124 -25.86 -13.19 2.78
C PRO A 124 -26.94 -13.91 1.95
N GLU A 125 -27.92 -13.16 1.47
CA GLU A 125 -29.07 -13.68 0.71
C GLU A 125 -28.66 -14.53 -0.50
N ASN A 126 -27.67 -14.08 -1.29
CA ASN A 126 -27.17 -14.83 -2.45
C ASN A 126 -26.57 -16.18 -2.01
N ALA A 127 -25.78 -16.19 -0.94
CA ALA A 127 -25.18 -17.41 -0.42
C ALA A 127 -26.24 -18.42 0.04
N GLN A 128 -27.24 -17.98 0.81
CA GLN A 128 -28.36 -18.83 1.24
C GLN A 128 -29.11 -19.41 0.03
N ARG A 129 -29.47 -18.54 -0.93
CA ARG A 129 -30.16 -18.93 -2.17
C ARG A 129 -29.40 -20.02 -2.91
N ARG A 130 -28.10 -19.82 -3.13
CA ARG A 130 -27.28 -20.75 -3.89
C ARG A 130 -27.17 -22.12 -3.21
N ILE A 131 -27.03 -22.13 -1.89
CA ILE A 131 -26.97 -23.39 -1.12
C ILE A 131 -28.29 -24.16 -1.24
N ILE A 132 -29.44 -23.48 -1.12
CA ILE A 132 -30.76 -24.12 -1.28
C ILE A 132 -30.93 -24.67 -2.70
N GLU A 133 -30.69 -23.84 -3.73
CA GLU A 133 -30.86 -24.23 -5.14
C GLU A 133 -29.97 -25.43 -5.53
N GLN A 134 -28.77 -25.51 -4.97
CA GLN A 134 -27.84 -26.61 -5.23
C GLN A 134 -28.06 -27.82 -4.32
N HIS A 135 -28.98 -27.79 -3.36
CA HIS A 135 -29.13 -28.83 -2.33
C HIS A 135 -27.79 -29.16 -1.65
N ALA A 136 -27.01 -28.13 -1.31
CA ALA A 136 -25.66 -28.29 -0.79
C ALA A 136 -25.65 -28.68 0.69
N ARG A 137 -24.61 -29.41 1.09
CA ARG A 137 -24.31 -29.70 2.50
C ARG A 137 -23.40 -28.61 3.05
N ILE A 138 -23.65 -28.14 4.27
CA ILE A 138 -22.86 -27.06 4.88
C ILE A 138 -22.19 -27.56 6.15
N PHE A 139 -20.92 -27.21 6.30
CA PHE A 139 -20.16 -27.40 7.51
C PHE A 139 -19.58 -26.07 8.00
N VAL A 140 -19.59 -25.86 9.30
CA VAL A 140 -19.07 -24.64 9.95
C VAL A 140 -18.09 -24.95 11.06
N ILE A 141 -17.10 -24.08 11.23
CA ILE A 141 -16.12 -24.11 12.31
C ILE A 141 -15.64 -22.69 12.65
N ASP A 142 -15.42 -22.39 13.94
CA ASP A 142 -14.65 -21.21 14.35
C ASP A 142 -13.15 -21.56 14.35
N ALA A 143 -12.54 -21.55 13.16
CA ALA A 143 -11.15 -21.94 13.01
C ALA A 143 -10.21 -20.98 13.74
N ASN A 144 -10.61 -19.72 13.91
CA ASN A 144 -9.83 -18.74 14.66
C ASN A 144 -9.79 -19.06 16.15
N LYS A 145 -10.93 -19.45 16.74
CA LYS A 145 -10.99 -19.92 18.13
C LYS A 145 -10.18 -21.19 18.32
N VAL A 146 -10.37 -22.20 17.45
CA VAL A 146 -9.61 -23.45 17.51
C VAL A 146 -8.10 -23.19 17.43
N ALA A 147 -7.66 -22.32 16.52
CA ALA A 147 -6.26 -21.95 16.41
C ALA A 147 -5.72 -21.24 17.67
N ARG A 148 -6.48 -20.30 18.25
CA ARG A 148 -6.09 -19.62 19.50
C ARG A 148 -5.98 -20.59 20.67
N ASP A 149 -7.00 -21.41 20.87
CA ASP A 149 -7.09 -22.33 22.00
C ASP A 149 -6.05 -23.47 21.92
N SER A 150 -5.62 -23.81 20.70
CA SER A 150 -4.53 -24.75 20.41
C SER A 150 -3.13 -24.13 20.44
N GLY A 151 -3.01 -22.81 20.71
CA GLY A 151 -1.72 -22.12 20.77
C GLY A 151 -1.08 -21.82 19.41
N MET A 152 -1.84 -21.91 18.31
CA MET A 152 -1.43 -21.59 16.94
C MET A 152 -1.58 -20.09 16.61
N GLY A 153 -2.11 -19.29 17.54
CA GLY A 153 -2.39 -17.87 17.35
C GLY A 153 -3.52 -17.68 16.34
N GLY A 154 -3.33 -16.82 15.34
CA GLY A 154 -4.31 -16.57 14.28
C GLY A 154 -4.18 -17.46 13.03
N ARG A 155 -3.43 -18.56 13.09
CA ARG A 155 -3.17 -19.42 11.91
C ARG A 155 -4.22 -20.51 11.79
N ILE A 156 -5.14 -20.33 10.85
CA ILE A 156 -6.26 -21.26 10.60
C ILE A 156 -5.94 -22.36 9.58
N ASN A 157 -4.78 -22.31 8.94
CA ASN A 157 -4.44 -23.17 7.80
C ASN A 157 -4.50 -24.68 8.13
N THR A 158 -3.95 -25.12 9.25
CA THR A 158 -3.98 -26.53 9.67
C THR A 158 -5.41 -26.98 10.02
N VAL A 159 -6.19 -26.09 10.64
CA VAL A 159 -7.60 -26.34 10.99
C VAL A 159 -8.43 -26.54 9.72
N MET A 160 -8.40 -25.57 8.80
CA MET A 160 -9.17 -25.64 7.56
C MET A 160 -8.74 -26.81 6.66
N GLN A 161 -7.44 -27.13 6.63
CA GLN A 161 -6.94 -28.31 5.93
C GLN A 161 -7.51 -29.61 6.52
N THR A 162 -7.53 -29.72 7.84
CA THR A 162 -8.09 -30.89 8.54
C THR A 162 -9.57 -31.05 8.22
N CYS A 163 -10.34 -29.95 8.22
CA CYS A 163 -11.73 -29.97 7.79
C CYS A 163 -11.86 -30.51 6.37
N PHE A 164 -11.10 -29.99 5.40
CA PHE A 164 -11.16 -30.46 4.01
C PHE A 164 -10.98 -31.99 3.91
N PHE A 165 -9.97 -32.54 4.58
CA PHE A 165 -9.75 -33.99 4.56
C PHE A 165 -10.87 -34.78 5.24
N ALA A 166 -11.47 -34.25 6.31
CA ALA A 166 -12.54 -34.92 7.04
C ALA A 166 -13.85 -35.02 6.24
N ILE A 167 -14.18 -34.02 5.41
CA ILE A 167 -15.51 -33.90 4.77
C ILE A 167 -15.51 -33.87 3.24
N SER A 168 -14.35 -33.86 2.56
CA SER A 168 -14.28 -33.83 1.10
C SER A 168 -14.55 -35.18 0.42
N GLY A 169 -14.36 -36.29 1.14
CA GLY A 169 -14.49 -37.64 0.59
C GLY A 169 -13.35 -38.05 -0.37
N VAL A 170 -12.26 -37.28 -0.48
CA VAL A 170 -11.08 -37.65 -1.30
C VAL A 170 -10.37 -38.89 -0.76
N LEU A 171 -10.37 -39.04 0.56
CA LEU A 171 -9.76 -40.12 1.31
C LEU A 171 -10.72 -40.59 2.43
N PRO A 172 -10.62 -41.86 2.87
CA PRO A 172 -11.25 -42.28 4.10
C PRO A 172 -10.78 -41.40 5.29
N PRO A 173 -11.66 -40.94 6.19
CA PRO A 173 -11.30 -39.99 7.25
C PRO A 173 -10.13 -40.43 8.14
N GLU A 174 -10.06 -41.72 8.50
CA GLU A 174 -8.99 -42.26 9.35
C GLU A 174 -7.62 -42.19 8.65
N GLU A 175 -7.57 -42.57 7.37
CA GLU A 175 -6.35 -42.50 6.55
C GLU A 175 -5.91 -41.05 6.34
N ALA A 176 -6.86 -40.15 6.12
CA ALA A 176 -6.59 -38.74 5.91
C ALA A 176 -6.01 -38.07 7.16
N ILE A 177 -6.57 -38.34 8.34
CA ILE A 177 -6.08 -37.81 9.63
C ILE A 177 -4.68 -38.36 9.91
N ALA A 178 -4.44 -39.65 9.69
CA ALA A 178 -3.11 -40.25 9.85
C ALA A 178 -2.07 -39.60 8.93
N ALA A 179 -2.42 -39.37 7.66
CA ALA A 179 -1.53 -38.72 6.70
C ALA A 179 -1.20 -37.26 7.07
N ILE A 180 -2.18 -36.50 7.58
CA ILE A 180 -1.96 -35.14 8.10
C ILE A 180 -0.98 -35.16 9.27
N LYS A 181 -1.23 -36.01 10.28
CA LYS A 181 -0.35 -36.11 11.46
C LYS A 181 1.08 -36.49 11.06
N ASN A 182 1.24 -37.43 10.13
CA ASN A 182 2.55 -37.81 9.58
C ASN A 182 3.25 -36.64 8.84
N SER A 183 2.53 -35.88 8.01
CA SER A 183 3.10 -34.69 7.35
C SER A 183 3.51 -33.61 8.36
N ILE A 184 2.73 -33.40 9.42
CA ILE A 184 3.06 -32.46 10.50
C ILE A 184 4.41 -32.84 11.13
N HIS A 185 4.64 -34.12 11.48
CA HIS A 185 5.92 -34.57 12.01
C HIS A 185 7.07 -34.33 11.03
N LYS A 186 6.90 -34.68 9.74
CA LYS A 186 7.93 -34.49 8.70
C LYS A 186 8.27 -33.01 8.48
N THR A 187 7.27 -32.14 8.47
CA THR A 187 7.42 -30.71 8.15
C THR A 187 7.90 -29.88 9.34
N TYR A 188 7.38 -30.17 10.54
CA TYR A 188 7.62 -29.36 11.74
C TYR A 188 8.56 -29.99 12.76
N GLY A 189 8.95 -31.27 12.61
CA GLY A 189 9.90 -31.93 13.52
C GLY A 189 11.23 -31.19 13.66
N LYS A 190 11.71 -30.55 12.58
CA LYS A 190 12.93 -29.71 12.60
C LYS A 190 12.77 -28.38 13.35
N LYS A 191 11.55 -27.98 13.72
CA LYS A 191 11.24 -26.72 14.40
C LYS A 191 11.00 -26.89 15.90
N GLY A 192 11.05 -28.12 16.42
CA GLY A 192 10.91 -28.45 17.84
C GLY A 192 9.56 -29.12 18.17
N GLU A 193 9.57 -30.00 19.18
CA GLU A 193 8.44 -30.85 19.58
C GLU A 193 7.20 -30.04 20.00
N GLU A 194 7.40 -28.91 20.69
CA GLU A 194 6.30 -28.03 21.12
C GLU A 194 5.46 -27.51 19.93
N ILE A 195 6.07 -27.27 18.77
CA ILE A 195 5.35 -26.83 17.57
C ILE A 195 4.58 -28.00 16.94
N VAL A 196 5.16 -29.19 16.97
CA VAL A 196 4.51 -30.42 16.49
C VAL A 196 3.27 -30.70 17.34
N GLU A 197 3.39 -30.73 18.67
CA GLU A 197 2.28 -30.95 19.60
C GLU A 197 1.14 -29.94 19.41
N LYS A 198 1.46 -28.64 19.25
CA LYS A 198 0.45 -27.60 18.96
C LYS A 198 -0.33 -27.88 17.68
N ASN A 199 0.33 -28.35 16.62
CA ASN A 199 -0.34 -28.69 15.36
C ASN A 199 -1.18 -29.97 15.50
N LEU A 200 -0.69 -30.99 16.21
CA LEU A 200 -1.45 -32.22 16.46
C LEU A 200 -2.71 -31.95 17.29
N ARG A 201 -2.59 -31.15 18.35
CA ARG A 201 -3.75 -30.71 19.15
C ARG A 201 -4.75 -29.95 18.29
N ALA A 202 -4.30 -29.07 17.40
CA ALA A 202 -5.18 -28.35 16.50
C ALA A 202 -5.96 -29.31 15.57
N VAL A 203 -5.36 -30.40 15.09
CA VAL A 203 -6.05 -31.43 14.28
C VAL A 203 -7.17 -32.08 15.09
N ASP A 204 -6.89 -32.51 16.32
CA ASP A 204 -7.87 -33.21 17.16
C ASP A 204 -9.04 -32.29 17.57
N GLU A 205 -8.72 -31.06 17.99
CA GLU A 205 -9.72 -30.04 18.33
C GLU A 205 -10.58 -29.63 17.12
N THR A 206 -10.01 -29.67 15.90
CA THR A 206 -10.75 -29.37 14.68
C THR A 206 -11.91 -30.32 14.47
N ILE A 207 -11.66 -31.64 14.59
CA ILE A 207 -12.69 -32.66 14.37
C ILE A 207 -13.81 -32.53 15.40
N ALA A 208 -13.49 -32.21 16.65
CA ALA A 208 -14.48 -32.00 17.72
C ALA A 208 -15.35 -30.74 17.52
N HIS A 209 -14.88 -29.76 16.75
CA HIS A 209 -15.55 -28.46 16.56
C HIS A 209 -16.03 -28.21 15.12
N LEU A 210 -16.06 -29.26 14.28
CA LEU A 210 -16.61 -29.20 12.94
C LEU A 210 -18.06 -29.70 12.97
N TYR A 211 -19.00 -28.82 12.61
CA TYR A 211 -20.43 -29.10 12.70
C TYR A 211 -21.10 -29.05 11.32
N GLU A 212 -21.97 -30.02 11.03
CA GLU A 212 -22.89 -29.95 9.90
C GLU A 212 -24.07 -29.03 10.27
N VAL A 213 -24.51 -28.19 9.33
CA VAL A 213 -25.59 -27.21 9.52
C VAL A 213 -26.84 -27.71 8.80
N GLU A 214 -27.97 -27.72 9.51
CA GLU A 214 -29.27 -27.99 8.90
C GLU A 214 -29.71 -26.80 8.05
N VAL A 215 -30.04 -27.04 6.77
CA VAL A 215 -30.44 -25.99 5.82
C VAL A 215 -31.96 -25.78 5.90
N PRO A 216 -32.47 -24.64 6.39
CA PRO A 216 -33.90 -24.46 6.68
C PRO A 216 -34.80 -24.30 5.44
N GLY A 217 -34.30 -24.51 4.22
CA GLY A 217 -35.08 -24.46 2.97
C GLY A 217 -35.62 -23.06 2.58
N GLU A 218 -35.56 -22.09 3.48
CA GLU A 218 -35.98 -20.71 3.27
C GLU A 218 -34.83 -19.71 3.42
N ILE A 219 -34.96 -18.59 2.71
CA ILE A 219 -34.01 -17.47 2.80
C ILE A 219 -34.45 -16.58 3.97
N THR A 220 -33.61 -16.46 4.98
CA THR A 220 -33.84 -15.65 6.20
C THR A 220 -33.03 -14.35 6.21
N ALA A 221 -32.06 -14.22 5.32
CA ALA A 221 -31.20 -13.06 5.23
C ALA A 221 -32.00 -11.80 4.84
N ARG A 222 -31.67 -10.67 5.48
CA ARG A 222 -32.06 -9.36 4.98
C ARG A 222 -31.15 -9.00 3.80
N ALA A 223 -31.70 -8.29 2.80
CA ALA A 223 -30.91 -7.79 1.68
C ALA A 223 -29.69 -7.02 2.20
N SER A 224 -28.50 -7.42 1.73
CA SER A 224 -27.25 -6.78 2.12
C SER A 224 -27.21 -5.34 1.61
N LYS A 225 -26.87 -4.38 2.47
CA LYS A 225 -26.56 -2.99 2.08
C LYS A 225 -25.14 -2.83 1.53
N HIS A 226 -24.37 -3.92 1.48
CA HIS A 226 -23.00 -3.87 0.99
C HIS A 226 -23.03 -3.50 -0.50
N ASN A 227 -22.21 -2.51 -0.88
CA ASN A 227 -22.17 -1.84 -2.20
C ASN A 227 -23.13 -0.66 -2.43
N GLU A 228 -23.86 -0.15 -1.43
CA GLU A 228 -24.59 1.13 -1.59
C GLU A 228 -23.69 2.26 -2.12
N GLN A 229 -22.41 2.27 -1.73
CA GLN A 229 -21.45 3.27 -2.18
C GLN A 229 -21.14 3.16 -3.68
N LEU A 230 -21.06 1.95 -4.25
CA LEU A 230 -20.86 1.76 -5.69
C LEU A 230 -22.05 2.26 -6.52
N HIS A 231 -23.27 2.31 -5.96
CA HIS A 231 -24.43 2.86 -6.66
C HIS A 231 -24.28 4.37 -6.95
N ASN A 232 -23.56 5.08 -6.09
CA ASN A 232 -23.26 6.51 -6.22
C ASN A 232 -21.96 6.79 -7.00
N ALA A 233 -21.23 5.75 -7.42
CA ALA A 233 -20.01 5.91 -8.18
C ALA A 233 -20.28 6.38 -9.62
N PRO A 234 -19.31 7.05 -10.28
CA PRO A 234 -19.42 7.37 -11.71
C PRO A 234 -19.72 6.14 -12.56
N GLU A 235 -20.43 6.31 -13.68
CA GLU A 235 -20.93 5.21 -14.51
C GLU A 235 -19.86 4.18 -14.87
N PHE A 236 -18.68 4.63 -15.33
CA PHE A 236 -17.56 3.74 -15.66
C PHE A 236 -17.06 2.96 -14.43
N VAL A 237 -16.99 3.60 -13.26
CA VAL A 237 -16.59 2.93 -12.02
C VAL A 237 -17.62 1.87 -11.64
N ARG A 238 -18.92 2.20 -11.71
CA ARG A 238 -19.99 1.27 -11.34
C ARG A 238 -20.12 0.08 -12.28
N SER A 239 -20.11 0.33 -13.59
CA SER A 239 -20.45 -0.67 -14.62
C SER A 239 -19.26 -1.47 -15.15
N VAL A 240 -18.05 -0.90 -15.09
CA VAL A 240 -16.83 -1.55 -15.59
C VAL A 240 -15.94 -1.97 -14.43
N LEU A 241 -15.49 -1.01 -13.63
CA LEU A 241 -14.57 -1.31 -12.53
C LEU A 241 -15.26 -2.13 -11.43
N GLY A 242 -16.53 -1.87 -11.14
CA GLY A 242 -17.34 -2.61 -10.17
C GLY A 242 -17.48 -4.08 -10.55
N GLU A 243 -17.64 -4.39 -11.84
CA GLU A 243 -17.66 -5.78 -12.30
C GLU A 243 -16.30 -6.46 -12.14
N ILE A 244 -15.20 -5.76 -12.40
CA ILE A 244 -13.85 -6.30 -12.18
C ILE A 244 -13.57 -6.51 -10.68
N ILE A 245 -13.92 -5.53 -9.83
CA ILE A 245 -13.80 -5.61 -8.35
C ILE A 245 -14.58 -6.82 -7.83
N ALA A 246 -15.78 -7.06 -8.36
CA ALA A 246 -16.64 -8.16 -7.95
C ALA A 246 -16.26 -9.53 -8.57
N GLY A 247 -15.09 -9.64 -9.21
CA GLY A 247 -14.58 -10.89 -9.79
C GLY A 247 -15.29 -11.31 -11.09
N ARG A 248 -15.97 -10.39 -11.77
CA ARG A 248 -16.72 -10.60 -13.02
C ARG A 248 -16.11 -9.85 -14.21
N GLY A 249 -14.83 -9.49 -14.13
CA GLY A 249 -14.13 -8.73 -15.18
C GLY A 249 -14.18 -9.38 -16.56
N ASP A 250 -14.18 -10.71 -16.66
CA ASP A 250 -14.31 -11.43 -17.94
C ASP A 250 -15.65 -11.20 -18.67
N ARG A 251 -16.67 -10.65 -17.98
CA ARG A 251 -17.96 -10.28 -18.59
C ARG A 251 -17.94 -8.88 -19.23
N VAL A 252 -16.92 -8.08 -18.93
CA VAL A 252 -16.81 -6.72 -19.46
C VAL A 252 -16.49 -6.79 -20.96
N PRO A 253 -17.32 -6.21 -21.85
CA PRO A 253 -17.07 -6.25 -23.27
C PRO A 253 -15.91 -5.33 -23.66
N VAL A 254 -15.20 -5.66 -24.74
CA VAL A 254 -14.09 -4.84 -25.28
C VAL A 254 -14.52 -3.38 -25.51
N SER A 255 -15.76 -3.15 -25.94
CA SER A 255 -16.32 -1.82 -26.18
C SER A 255 -16.45 -0.95 -24.92
N ALA A 256 -16.39 -1.54 -23.73
CA ALA A 256 -16.45 -0.81 -22.46
C ALA A 256 -15.06 -0.40 -21.95
N LEU A 257 -13.97 -0.88 -22.57
CA LEU A 257 -12.61 -0.57 -22.16
C LEU A 257 -12.03 0.61 -22.96
N PRO A 258 -11.21 1.48 -22.33
CA PRO A 258 -10.52 2.55 -23.05
C PRO A 258 -9.52 1.97 -24.06
N ASN A 259 -9.42 2.59 -25.24
CA ASN A 259 -8.56 2.11 -26.33
C ASN A 259 -7.07 2.41 -26.14
N ASP A 260 -6.74 3.34 -25.25
CA ASP A 260 -5.38 3.77 -24.90
C ASP A 260 -4.93 3.24 -23.52
N GLY A 261 -5.80 2.53 -22.80
CA GLY A 261 -5.54 2.07 -21.44
C GLY A 261 -5.55 3.17 -20.37
N THR A 262 -6.12 4.35 -20.63
CA THR A 262 -6.26 5.41 -19.63
C THR A 262 -7.44 5.14 -18.70
N PHE A 263 -7.18 5.02 -17.40
CA PHE A 263 -8.20 4.79 -16.36
C PHE A 263 -8.41 6.01 -15.47
N PRO A 264 -9.61 6.20 -14.90
CA PRO A 264 -9.88 7.29 -13.98
C PRO A 264 -9.13 7.13 -12.66
N THR A 265 -8.71 8.26 -12.10
CA THR A 265 -8.11 8.33 -10.76
C THR A 265 -9.18 8.32 -9.65
N GLY A 266 -8.76 8.04 -8.41
CA GLY A 266 -9.59 8.13 -7.21
C GLY A 266 -10.60 7.00 -7.10
N THR A 267 -10.28 5.81 -7.62
CA THR A 267 -11.23 4.70 -7.70
C THR A 267 -11.15 3.73 -6.52
N THR A 268 -10.06 3.75 -5.73
CA THR A 268 -9.94 2.94 -4.51
C THR A 268 -10.96 3.30 -3.43
N GLN A 269 -11.45 4.55 -3.41
CA GLN A 269 -12.46 5.00 -2.45
C GLN A 269 -13.76 4.18 -2.48
N TRP A 270 -14.04 3.51 -3.61
CA TRP A 270 -15.22 2.70 -3.82
C TRP A 270 -15.03 1.22 -3.47
N GLU A 271 -13.81 0.76 -3.15
CA GLU A 271 -13.57 -0.65 -2.83
C GLU A 271 -14.11 -1.07 -1.46
N LYS A 272 -13.91 -0.22 -0.43
CA LYS A 272 -14.28 -0.48 0.98
C LYS A 272 -14.02 -1.92 1.43
N ARG A 273 -12.77 -2.35 1.28
CA ARG A 273 -12.34 -3.76 1.39
C ARG A 273 -12.63 -4.43 2.74
N ASN A 274 -12.81 -3.65 3.80
CA ASN A 274 -13.23 -4.10 5.13
C ASN A 274 -12.39 -5.25 5.71
N LEU A 275 -11.06 -5.11 5.67
CA LEU A 275 -10.12 -6.19 5.99
C LEU A 275 -9.79 -6.32 7.48
N ALA A 276 -9.89 -5.23 8.24
CA ALA A 276 -9.31 -5.15 9.57
C ALA A 276 -10.24 -5.75 10.64
N ALA A 277 -9.75 -6.70 11.43
CA ALA A 277 -10.46 -7.18 12.61
C ALA A 277 -10.53 -6.11 13.72
N GLU A 278 -9.45 -5.33 13.86
CA GLU A 278 -9.33 -4.23 14.80
C GLU A 278 -8.97 -2.93 14.09
N VAL A 279 -9.49 -1.81 14.58
CA VAL A 279 -9.26 -0.47 14.02
C VAL A 279 -8.87 0.53 15.12
N PRO A 280 -8.11 1.57 14.77
CA PRO A 280 -7.71 2.57 15.75
C PRO A 280 -8.89 3.48 16.14
N VAL A 281 -9.14 3.64 17.45
CA VAL A 281 -10.16 4.52 18.02
C VAL A 281 -9.51 5.71 18.70
N TRP A 282 -9.95 6.92 18.33
CA TRP A 282 -9.43 8.18 18.87
C TRP A 282 -10.02 8.50 20.25
N ASP A 283 -9.13 8.89 21.17
CA ASP A 283 -9.43 9.51 22.47
C ASP A 283 -9.09 11.01 22.39
N PRO A 284 -10.11 11.89 22.27
CA PRO A 284 -9.89 13.33 22.21
C PRO A 284 -9.24 13.89 23.46
N GLU A 285 -9.46 13.30 24.64
CA GLU A 285 -9.04 13.82 25.94
C GLU A 285 -7.52 13.70 26.14
N VAL A 286 -6.93 12.61 25.66
CA VAL A 286 -5.49 12.35 25.72
C VAL A 286 -4.74 13.00 24.54
N CYS A 287 -5.41 13.20 23.40
CA CYS A 287 -4.76 13.64 22.17
C CYS A 287 -4.09 15.01 22.27
N ILE A 288 -2.82 15.05 21.87
CA ILE A 288 -2.02 16.29 21.78
C ILE A 288 -2.04 16.92 20.37
N GLN A 289 -2.81 16.34 19.44
CA GLN A 289 -2.99 16.82 18.07
C GLN A 289 -1.65 16.98 17.31
N CYS A 290 -0.76 15.99 17.36
CA CYS A 290 0.58 16.08 16.77
C CYS A 290 0.69 15.66 15.29
N GLY A 291 -0.38 15.16 14.67
CA GLY A 291 -0.37 14.73 13.27
C GLY A 291 0.42 13.46 12.94
N LYS A 292 1.25 12.92 13.86
CA LYS A 292 2.13 11.77 13.59
C LYS A 292 1.38 10.52 13.12
N CYS A 293 0.23 10.21 13.72
CA CYS A 293 -0.61 9.07 13.32
C CYS A 293 -1.13 9.19 11.88
N VAL A 294 -1.46 10.41 11.43
CA VAL A 294 -1.84 10.74 10.05
C VAL A 294 -0.63 10.62 9.13
N MET A 295 0.53 11.13 9.54
CA MET A 295 1.75 11.10 8.74
C MET A 295 2.19 9.68 8.38
N VAL A 296 2.19 8.77 9.36
CA VAL A 296 2.71 7.41 9.18
C VAL A 296 1.70 6.43 8.60
N CYS A 297 0.43 6.83 8.45
CA CYS A 297 -0.61 5.94 7.95
C CYS A 297 -0.32 5.55 6.49
N PRO A 298 -0.11 4.25 6.19
CA PRO A 298 0.25 3.83 4.84
C PRO A 298 -0.93 3.81 3.85
N HIS A 299 -2.15 4.05 4.32
CA HIS A 299 -3.36 3.95 3.49
C HIS A 299 -4.23 5.20 3.55
N SER A 300 -3.78 6.26 4.23
CA SER A 300 -4.56 7.50 4.42
C SER A 300 -5.94 7.28 5.05
N VAL A 301 -6.07 6.24 5.88
CA VAL A 301 -7.33 5.86 6.55
C VAL A 301 -7.57 6.64 7.82
N ILE A 302 -6.56 7.33 8.34
CA ILE A 302 -6.70 8.25 9.47
C ILE A 302 -6.34 9.65 8.98
N ARG A 303 -7.26 10.59 9.16
CA ARG A 303 -7.12 11.98 8.69
C ARG A 303 -7.54 12.93 9.78
N SER A 304 -7.01 14.14 9.69
CA SER A 304 -7.43 15.22 10.56
C SER A 304 -7.89 16.45 9.78
N LYS A 305 -8.90 17.13 10.31
CA LYS A 305 -9.38 18.43 9.81
C LYS A 305 -9.46 19.43 10.94
N VAL A 306 -9.31 20.70 10.58
CA VAL A 306 -9.49 21.84 11.46
C VAL A 306 -10.50 22.78 10.81
N TYR A 307 -11.51 23.20 11.56
CA TYR A 307 -12.68 23.87 11.01
C TYR A 307 -13.47 24.66 12.06
N GLU A 308 -14.36 25.54 11.60
CA GLU A 308 -15.22 26.36 12.45
C GLU A 308 -16.27 25.54 13.20
N ALA A 309 -16.62 25.93 14.43
CA ALA A 309 -17.56 25.17 15.27
C ALA A 309 -18.95 24.99 14.64
N ALA A 310 -19.40 25.93 13.81
CA ALA A 310 -20.68 25.87 13.09
C ALA A 310 -20.79 24.63 12.18
N VAL A 311 -19.67 24.09 11.69
CA VAL A 311 -19.68 22.89 10.83
C VAL A 311 -20.17 21.65 11.59
N LEU A 312 -20.16 21.65 12.93
CA LEU A 312 -20.66 20.52 13.74
C LEU A 312 -22.19 20.44 13.78
N GLU A 313 -22.91 21.42 13.21
CA GLU A 313 -24.36 21.36 13.11
C GLU A 313 -24.79 20.17 12.23
N GLY A 314 -25.59 19.25 12.79
CA GLY A 314 -26.00 18.03 12.10
C GLY A 314 -24.96 16.89 12.12
N ALA A 315 -23.86 17.02 12.87
CA ALA A 315 -22.92 15.93 13.07
C ALA A 315 -23.60 14.70 13.72
N PRO A 316 -23.25 13.47 13.34
CA PRO A 316 -23.69 12.26 14.04
C PRO A 316 -23.37 12.33 15.54
N THR A 317 -24.21 11.75 16.39
CA THR A 317 -24.00 11.77 17.85
C THR A 317 -22.70 11.10 18.28
N SER A 318 -22.19 10.18 17.48
CA SER A 318 -20.90 9.49 17.67
C SER A 318 -19.69 10.27 17.16
N PHE A 319 -19.90 11.39 16.45
CA PHE A 319 -18.83 12.16 15.83
C PHE A 319 -18.03 12.92 16.90
N LYS A 320 -16.76 12.56 17.05
CA LYS A 320 -15.90 13.17 18.07
C LYS A 320 -15.22 14.42 17.51
N SER A 321 -15.12 15.46 18.33
CA SER A 321 -14.36 16.66 18.02
C SER A 321 -13.77 17.28 19.29
N ARG A 322 -12.74 18.11 19.16
CA ARG A 322 -12.18 18.89 20.27
C ARG A 322 -11.61 20.22 19.79
N GLU A 323 -11.54 21.23 20.64
CA GLU A 323 -10.88 22.50 20.32
C GLU A 323 -9.44 22.28 19.80
N ALA A 324 -9.07 22.99 18.74
CA ALA A 324 -7.73 22.98 18.19
C ALA A 324 -6.73 23.59 19.18
N ARG A 325 -5.61 22.90 19.38
CA ARG A 325 -4.58 23.23 20.38
C ARG A 325 -3.41 24.02 19.80
N LEU A 326 -3.40 24.33 18.50
CA LEU A 326 -2.36 25.18 17.91
C LEU A 326 -2.76 26.65 18.10
N PRO A 327 -1.83 27.54 18.52
CA PRO A 327 -2.13 28.97 18.67
C PRO A 327 -2.75 29.61 17.43
N GLU A 328 -2.30 29.20 16.24
CA GLU A 328 -2.74 29.69 14.94
C GLU A 328 -4.20 29.30 14.62
N TRP A 329 -4.73 28.29 15.31
CA TRP A 329 -6.07 27.72 15.11
C TRP A 329 -6.97 27.95 16.32
N LYS A 330 -6.65 28.93 17.17
CA LYS A 330 -7.43 29.24 18.36
C LYS A 330 -8.89 29.55 17.99
N GLY A 331 -9.83 28.91 18.69
CA GLY A 331 -11.27 29.04 18.44
C GLY A 331 -11.83 28.07 17.40
N LEU A 332 -10.97 27.31 16.71
CA LEU A 332 -11.39 26.26 15.77
C LEU A 332 -11.54 24.91 16.47
N ASN A 333 -12.23 23.99 15.82
CA ASN A 333 -12.32 22.59 16.21
C ASN A 333 -11.37 21.73 15.38
N TYR A 334 -10.91 20.64 15.99
CA TYR A 334 -10.07 19.61 15.42
C TYR A 334 -10.77 18.26 15.56
N THR A 335 -10.73 17.47 14.49
CA THR A 335 -11.19 16.08 14.50
C THR A 335 -10.14 15.19 13.87
N LEU A 336 -9.92 14.02 14.48
CA LEU A 336 -9.15 12.91 13.92
C LEU A 336 -10.13 11.77 13.64
N GLN A 337 -10.40 11.49 12.37
CA GLN A 337 -11.39 10.49 11.95
C GLN A 337 -10.72 9.31 11.23
N VAL A 338 -11.31 8.13 11.37
CA VAL A 338 -10.82 6.88 10.78
C VAL A 338 -11.83 6.31 9.79
N ALA A 339 -11.37 5.98 8.59
CA ALA A 339 -12.09 5.20 7.59
C ALA A 339 -11.97 3.71 7.93
N VAL A 340 -12.86 3.21 8.78
CA VAL A 340 -12.76 1.84 9.33
C VAL A 340 -12.88 0.75 8.26
N GLU A 341 -13.67 0.98 7.21
CA GLU A 341 -13.85 0.06 6.09
C GLU A 341 -12.62 -0.02 5.16
N ASP A 342 -11.74 0.97 5.19
CA ASP A 342 -10.50 0.99 4.39
C ASP A 342 -9.26 0.67 5.23
N CYS A 343 -9.39 0.64 6.56
CA CYS A 343 -8.30 0.33 7.47
C CYS A 343 -7.80 -1.10 7.27
N THR A 344 -6.48 -1.27 7.29
CA THR A 344 -5.85 -2.61 7.23
C THR A 344 -5.42 -3.13 8.61
N GLY A 345 -5.76 -2.43 9.70
CA GLY A 345 -5.46 -2.86 11.06
C GLY A 345 -3.96 -2.94 11.40
N CYS A 346 -3.08 -2.22 10.68
CA CYS A 346 -1.63 -2.40 10.84
C CYS A 346 -1.10 -1.96 12.22
N GLY A 347 -1.79 -1.05 12.92
CA GLY A 347 -1.43 -0.58 14.26
C GLY A 347 -0.28 0.44 14.32
N ILE A 348 0.37 0.80 13.21
CA ILE A 348 1.48 1.77 13.20
C ILE A 348 1.09 3.13 13.81
N CYS A 349 -0.13 3.61 13.53
CA CYS A 349 -0.63 4.88 14.08
C CYS A 349 -0.69 4.88 15.62
N VAL A 350 -1.01 3.74 16.21
CA VAL A 350 -1.03 3.52 17.67
C VAL A 350 0.39 3.38 18.20
N ASP A 351 1.28 2.65 17.51
CA ASP A 351 2.68 2.49 17.91
C ASP A 351 3.39 3.85 18.05
N VAL A 352 3.28 4.70 17.02
CA VAL A 352 3.97 5.99 16.98
C VAL A 352 3.33 7.07 17.86
N CYS A 353 2.12 6.85 18.38
CA CYS A 353 1.42 7.85 19.17
C CYS A 353 2.23 8.15 20.45
N PRO A 354 2.69 9.40 20.64
CA PRO A 354 3.53 9.76 21.77
C PRO A 354 2.73 10.08 23.03
N ALA A 355 1.42 10.35 22.89
CA ALA A 355 0.55 10.73 23.99
C ALA A 355 0.07 9.48 24.74
N ARG A 356 0.19 9.51 26.07
CA ARG A 356 -0.27 8.46 26.99
C ARG A 356 -1.32 9.03 27.95
N ASN A 357 -2.31 8.22 28.28
CA ASN A 357 -3.28 8.54 29.31
C ASN A 357 -2.56 8.61 30.67
N LYS A 358 -2.86 9.64 31.46
CA LYS A 358 -2.22 9.89 32.76
C LYS A 358 -2.64 8.88 33.83
N SER A 359 -3.89 8.41 33.77
CA SER A 359 -4.47 7.47 34.73
C SER A 359 -4.11 6.03 34.38
N GLU A 360 -3.99 5.71 33.08
CA GLU A 360 -3.70 4.36 32.60
C GLU A 360 -2.65 4.38 31.48
N ALA A 361 -1.38 4.22 31.84
CA ALA A 361 -0.24 4.42 30.93
C ALA A 361 -0.19 3.48 29.71
N ARG A 362 -0.97 2.39 29.70
CA ARG A 362 -1.12 1.51 28.52
C ARG A 362 -2.00 2.14 27.43
N LEU A 363 -2.94 3.00 27.80
CA LEU A 363 -3.80 3.69 26.87
C LEU A 363 -3.09 4.91 26.30
N LYS A 364 -3.21 5.08 24.98
CA LYS A 364 -2.70 6.24 24.24
C LYS A 364 -3.87 7.10 23.77
N ALA A 365 -3.57 8.19 23.06
CA ALA A 365 -4.60 9.01 22.40
C ALA A 365 -5.33 8.28 21.25
N ILE A 366 -4.81 7.13 20.83
CA ILE A 366 -5.43 6.28 19.82
C ILE A 366 -5.07 4.83 20.13
N ASN A 367 -6.06 3.93 20.12
CA ASN A 367 -5.91 2.54 20.57
C ASN A 367 -6.62 1.58 19.61
N MET A 368 -6.12 0.35 19.45
CA MET A 368 -6.80 -0.65 18.62
C MET A 368 -8.00 -1.23 19.37
N GLU A 369 -9.15 -1.31 18.70
CA GLU A 369 -10.39 -1.90 19.22
C GLU A 369 -11.07 -2.75 18.15
N ALA A 370 -11.94 -3.68 18.55
CA ALA A 370 -12.69 -4.52 17.62
C ALA A 370 -13.54 -3.67 16.65
N GLN A 371 -13.45 -3.95 15.35
CA GLN A 371 -14.09 -3.15 14.31
C GLN A 371 -15.61 -3.36 14.23
N ALA A 372 -16.06 -4.61 14.38
CA ALA A 372 -17.46 -4.99 14.14
C ALA A 372 -18.50 -4.11 14.86
N PRO A 373 -18.39 -3.82 16.18
CA PRO A 373 -19.37 -2.96 16.87
C PRO A 373 -19.29 -1.48 16.47
N LEU A 374 -18.20 -1.05 15.82
CA LEU A 374 -17.95 0.35 15.46
C LEU A 374 -18.23 0.66 13.99
N ARG A 375 -18.30 -0.36 13.12
CA ARG A 375 -18.32 -0.21 11.66
C ARG A 375 -19.39 0.77 11.18
N GLU A 376 -20.63 0.56 11.60
CA GLU A 376 -21.78 1.32 11.09
C GLU A 376 -21.71 2.79 11.52
N SER A 377 -21.45 3.07 12.80
CA SER A 377 -21.36 4.44 13.32
C SER A 377 -20.12 5.17 12.78
N GLU A 378 -18.98 4.48 12.66
CA GLU A 378 -17.77 5.10 12.11
C GLU A 378 -17.86 5.33 10.59
N ARG A 379 -18.68 4.55 9.87
CA ARG A 379 -19.02 4.85 8.46
C ARG A 379 -19.81 6.14 8.34
N GLU A 380 -20.81 6.35 9.20
CA GLU A 380 -21.56 7.60 9.26
C GLU A 380 -20.67 8.79 9.63
N ASN A 381 -19.81 8.62 10.66
CA ASN A 381 -18.82 9.61 11.06
C ASN A 381 -17.84 9.94 9.92
N TRP A 382 -17.37 8.93 9.17
CA TRP A 382 -16.48 9.12 8.03
C TRP A 382 -17.16 9.90 6.89
N ASN A 383 -18.41 9.56 6.56
CA ASN A 383 -19.17 10.28 5.54
C ASN A 383 -19.40 11.74 5.94
N PHE A 384 -19.72 11.99 7.21
CA PHE A 384 -19.80 13.35 7.72
C PHE A 384 -18.44 14.06 7.65
N PHE A 385 -17.34 13.42 8.06
CA PHE A 385 -15.99 13.97 7.97
C PHE A 385 -15.58 14.37 6.53
N LEU A 386 -16.01 13.62 5.52
CA LEU A 386 -15.78 13.98 4.12
C LEU A 386 -16.52 15.26 3.70
N SER A 387 -17.66 15.57 4.32
CA SER A 387 -18.43 16.81 4.09
C SER A 387 -17.84 18.04 4.78
N VAL A 388 -17.05 17.86 5.85
CA VAL A 388 -16.32 18.96 6.50
C VAL A 388 -15.37 19.61 5.49
N PRO A 389 -15.35 20.96 5.35
CA PRO A 389 -14.51 21.61 4.35
C PRO A 389 -13.02 21.35 4.63
N GLU A 390 -12.24 21.22 3.56
CA GLU A 390 -10.78 21.18 3.66
C GLU A 390 -10.25 22.57 4.06
N MET A 391 -9.19 22.60 4.88
CA MET A 391 -8.52 23.87 5.21
C MET A 391 -7.88 24.46 3.96
N ASP A 392 -8.03 25.78 3.78
CA ASP A 392 -7.37 26.49 2.69
C ASP A 392 -5.85 26.27 2.76
N ARG A 393 -5.27 25.70 1.69
CA ARG A 393 -3.85 25.36 1.60
C ARG A 393 -2.94 26.55 1.86
N ARG A 394 -3.38 27.77 1.51
CA ARG A 394 -2.66 29.03 1.75
C ARG A 394 -2.51 29.36 3.23
N GLN A 395 -3.37 28.80 4.07
CA GLN A 395 -3.41 29.02 5.52
C GLN A 395 -2.73 27.91 6.30
N VAL A 396 -2.22 26.86 5.64
CA VAL A 396 -1.56 25.74 6.32
C VAL A 396 -0.04 25.97 6.34
N PRO A 397 0.57 26.19 7.53
CA PRO A 397 2.02 26.23 7.62
C PRO A 397 2.63 24.88 7.26
N LEU A 398 3.68 24.88 6.45
CA LEU A 398 4.41 23.67 6.04
C LEU A 398 5.63 23.38 6.92
N GLY A 399 5.88 24.20 7.95
CA GLY A 399 7.09 24.16 8.75
C GLY A 399 7.18 22.99 9.72
N SER A 400 6.06 22.34 10.03
CA SER A 400 6.02 21.20 10.95
C SER A 400 5.03 20.12 10.52
N VAL A 401 5.27 18.89 10.98
CA VAL A 401 4.36 17.75 10.77
C VAL A 401 2.99 18.03 11.40
N ARG A 402 2.97 18.69 12.56
CA ARG A 402 1.72 18.93 13.30
C ARG A 402 0.74 19.79 12.51
N GLU A 403 1.23 20.79 11.80
CA GLU A 403 0.42 21.73 11.02
C GLU A 403 0.03 21.11 9.68
N MET A 404 1.01 20.57 8.94
CA MET A 404 0.82 20.14 7.56
C MET A 404 -0.15 18.95 7.41
N GLN A 405 -0.28 18.09 8.42
CA GLN A 405 -1.11 16.88 8.33
C GLN A 405 -2.63 17.11 8.31
N VAL A 406 -3.09 18.38 8.37
CA VAL A 406 -4.50 18.72 8.09
C VAL A 406 -4.81 18.82 6.59
N GLN A 407 -3.79 18.81 5.72
CA GLN A 407 -4.02 18.82 4.28
C GLN A 407 -4.56 17.49 3.78
N GLN A 408 -5.50 17.57 2.84
CA GLN A 408 -6.07 16.43 2.15
C GLN A 408 -4.97 15.57 1.49
N PRO A 409 -4.86 14.27 1.81
CA PRO A 409 -4.02 13.35 1.06
C PRO A 409 -4.65 13.04 -0.30
N LEU A 410 -3.87 13.12 -1.38
CA LEU A 410 -4.30 12.76 -2.74
C LEU A 410 -3.76 11.38 -3.18
N PHE A 411 -3.41 10.54 -2.21
CA PHE A 411 -3.08 9.13 -2.36
C PHE A 411 -3.73 8.36 -1.20
N GLU A 412 -4.72 7.54 -1.49
CA GLU A 412 -5.57 6.90 -0.46
C GLU A 412 -5.94 5.45 -0.80
N PHE A 413 -6.04 4.63 0.25
CA PHE A 413 -6.61 3.28 0.20
C PHE A 413 -5.92 2.33 -0.80
N SER A 414 -4.61 2.51 -1.02
CA SER A 414 -3.84 1.69 -1.96
C SER A 414 -3.85 0.20 -1.64
N GLY A 415 -3.54 -0.63 -2.65
CA GLY A 415 -3.38 -2.09 -2.50
C GLY A 415 -2.13 -2.55 -1.74
N ALA A 416 -1.38 -1.63 -1.12
CA ALA A 416 -0.13 -1.94 -0.41
C ALA A 416 -0.37 -2.80 0.84
N CYS A 417 0.68 -3.51 1.29
CA CYS A 417 0.63 -4.34 2.49
C CYS A 417 0.23 -3.52 3.74
N ALA A 418 -0.41 -4.18 4.72
CA ALA A 418 -0.65 -3.59 6.03
C ALA A 418 0.68 -3.15 6.67
N GLY A 419 0.80 -1.85 6.95
CA GLY A 419 2.03 -1.27 7.49
C GLY A 419 3.13 -1.03 6.44
N CYS A 420 2.82 -0.88 5.16
CA CYS A 420 3.83 -0.64 4.12
C CYS A 420 4.73 0.58 4.44
N GLY A 421 6.05 0.43 4.28
CA GLY A 421 7.01 1.50 4.52
C GLY A 421 7.19 2.50 3.37
N GLU A 422 6.60 2.25 2.20
CA GLU A 422 6.74 3.11 1.01
C GLU A 422 5.66 4.21 0.95
N THR A 423 4.40 3.82 1.14
CA THR A 423 3.23 4.68 0.87
C THR A 423 3.10 5.91 1.77
N PRO A 424 3.61 5.97 3.03
CA PRO A 424 3.63 7.22 3.79
C PRO A 424 4.40 8.34 3.09
N TYR A 425 5.47 8.02 2.34
CA TYR A 425 6.23 9.00 1.59
C TYR A 425 5.48 9.51 0.36
N ILE A 426 4.77 8.63 -0.37
CA ILE A 426 3.92 9.04 -1.51
C ILE A 426 2.74 9.87 -0.99
N LYS A 427 2.11 9.50 0.12
CA LYS A 427 1.07 10.30 0.77
C LYS A 427 1.58 11.70 1.07
N LEU A 428 2.76 11.81 1.71
CA LEU A 428 3.39 13.10 2.00
C LEU A 428 3.62 13.92 0.72
N LEU A 429 4.15 13.29 -0.34
CA LEU A 429 4.35 13.92 -1.64
C LEU A 429 3.05 14.54 -2.18
N THR A 430 1.97 13.76 -2.17
CA THR A 430 0.67 14.19 -2.71
C THR A 430 -0.03 15.26 -1.85
N GLN A 431 0.17 15.25 -0.53
CA GLN A 431 -0.33 16.32 0.33
C GLN A 431 0.37 17.65 0.00
N LEU A 432 1.69 17.61 -0.16
CA LEU A 432 2.49 18.81 -0.41
C LEU A 432 2.27 19.40 -1.80
N PHE A 433 2.25 18.58 -2.86
CA PHE A 433 2.32 19.08 -4.24
C PHE A 433 1.24 18.51 -5.18
N GLY A 434 0.33 17.69 -4.66
CA GLY A 434 -0.53 16.81 -5.45
C GLY A 434 -1.44 17.51 -6.46
N ASP A 435 -1.82 18.76 -6.20
CA ASP A 435 -2.70 19.55 -7.09
C ASP A 435 -2.01 20.05 -8.39
N ARG A 436 -0.70 19.84 -8.50
CA ARG A 436 0.16 20.18 -9.65
C ARG A 436 1.22 19.11 -9.94
N LEU A 437 1.03 17.91 -9.39
CA LEU A 437 1.99 16.81 -9.44
C LEU A 437 1.83 15.98 -10.71
N ILE A 438 2.95 15.60 -11.31
CA ILE A 438 3.04 14.67 -12.43
C ILE A 438 4.06 13.59 -12.03
N ILE A 439 3.64 12.33 -12.05
CA ILE A 439 4.42 11.18 -11.57
C ILE A 439 4.76 10.26 -12.74
N ALA A 440 6.06 10.10 -12.99
CA ALA A 440 6.62 8.97 -13.72
C ALA A 440 6.99 7.88 -12.71
N ASN A 441 6.32 6.73 -12.74
CA ASN A 441 6.52 5.67 -11.78
C ASN A 441 7.19 4.45 -12.42
N ALA A 442 8.31 3.98 -11.88
CA ALA A 442 8.98 2.76 -12.34
C ALA A 442 8.15 1.53 -11.99
N THR A 443 8.25 0.48 -12.80
CA THR A 443 7.61 -0.79 -12.47
C THR A 443 8.19 -1.38 -11.18
N GLY A 444 7.33 -1.76 -10.23
CA GLY A 444 7.74 -2.23 -8.90
C GLY A 444 6.57 -2.21 -7.94
N CYS A 445 6.82 -2.28 -6.62
CA CYS A 445 5.72 -2.17 -5.64
C CYS A 445 4.88 -0.92 -5.86
N SER A 446 5.53 0.22 -6.09
CA SER A 446 4.89 1.51 -6.28
C SER A 446 3.97 1.57 -7.49
N SER A 447 4.27 0.86 -8.57
CA SER A 447 3.33 0.76 -9.69
C SER A 447 2.19 -0.23 -9.41
N ILE A 448 2.46 -1.32 -8.69
CA ILE A 448 1.42 -2.29 -8.35
C ILE A 448 0.38 -1.69 -7.41
N TYR A 449 0.77 -1.16 -6.25
CA TYR A 449 -0.23 -0.55 -5.36
C TYR A 449 -0.70 0.83 -5.86
N GLY A 450 0.05 1.48 -6.76
CA GLY A 450 -0.24 2.82 -7.28
C GLY A 450 -1.10 2.85 -8.56
N GLY A 451 -1.19 1.74 -9.28
CA GLY A 451 -1.88 1.69 -10.57
C GLY A 451 -2.33 0.31 -11.05
N ASN A 452 -2.41 -0.70 -10.17
CA ASN A 452 -2.98 -1.99 -10.56
C ASN A 452 -4.51 -1.94 -10.63
N LEU A 453 -5.04 -2.09 -11.84
CA LEU A 453 -6.47 -2.12 -12.14
C LEU A 453 -7.18 -3.25 -11.39
N PRO A 454 -8.45 -3.07 -10.96
CA PRO A 454 -9.37 -2.04 -11.44
C PRO A 454 -9.33 -0.70 -10.71
N THR A 455 -8.55 -0.54 -9.64
CA THR A 455 -8.59 0.69 -8.83
C THR A 455 -7.25 1.36 -8.66
N THR A 456 -7.26 2.68 -8.61
CA THR A 456 -6.08 3.53 -8.48
C THR A 456 -6.21 4.44 -7.24
N PRO A 457 -5.18 4.52 -6.37
CA PRO A 457 -5.22 5.30 -5.12
C PRO A 457 -4.96 6.80 -5.27
N TYR A 458 -4.35 7.24 -6.37
CA TYR A 458 -4.18 8.67 -6.63
C TYR A 458 -5.56 9.29 -6.83
N THR A 459 -5.89 10.37 -6.14
CA THR A 459 -7.22 11.01 -6.18
C THR A 459 -7.12 12.50 -6.50
N LYS A 460 -8.26 13.18 -6.53
CA LYS A 460 -8.37 14.62 -6.84
C LYS A 460 -8.91 15.37 -5.63
N ASN A 461 -8.51 16.63 -5.50
CA ASN A 461 -9.13 17.57 -4.56
C ASN A 461 -10.51 18.04 -5.08
N LEU A 462 -11.18 18.90 -4.31
CA LEU A 462 -12.50 19.45 -4.66
C LEU A 462 -12.52 20.28 -5.95
N ASP A 463 -11.36 20.82 -6.38
CA ASP A 463 -11.23 21.52 -7.66
C ASP A 463 -11.03 20.56 -8.86
N GLY A 464 -11.06 19.24 -8.63
CA GLY A 464 -10.78 18.24 -9.64
C GLY A 464 -9.29 18.10 -10.00
N ARG A 465 -8.39 18.67 -9.19
CA ARG A 465 -6.94 18.63 -9.39
C ARG A 465 -6.30 17.54 -8.56
N GLY A 466 -5.38 16.78 -9.15
CA GLY A 466 -4.65 15.73 -8.46
C GLY A 466 -3.48 15.22 -9.29
N PRO A 467 -2.72 14.25 -8.76
CA PRO A 467 -1.56 13.73 -9.45
C PRO A 467 -1.94 13.11 -10.80
N ALA A 468 -1.28 13.55 -11.87
CA ALA A 468 -1.24 12.79 -13.11
C ALA A 468 -0.19 11.69 -12.95
N TRP A 469 -0.56 10.43 -13.17
CA TRP A 469 0.31 9.28 -12.90
C TRP A 469 0.43 8.40 -14.13
N ALA A 470 1.65 7.94 -14.42
CA ALA A 470 1.91 6.96 -15.47
C ALA A 470 3.06 6.02 -15.08
N ASN A 471 2.97 4.78 -15.52
CA ASN A 471 4.06 3.80 -15.50
C ASN A 471 4.39 3.42 -16.95
N SER A 472 5.62 3.71 -17.38
CA SER A 472 6.16 3.23 -18.66
C SER A 472 6.70 1.80 -18.46
N LEU A 473 8.01 1.65 -18.23
CA LEU A 473 8.65 0.36 -17.99
C LEU A 473 9.41 0.35 -16.65
N PHE A 474 10.17 -0.72 -16.43
CA PHE A 474 11.00 -0.85 -15.24
C PHE A 474 12.31 -0.07 -15.38
N GLU A 475 12.88 -0.07 -16.58
CA GLU A 475 14.22 0.39 -16.91
C GLU A 475 14.31 1.87 -17.29
N ASP A 476 13.23 2.46 -17.82
CA ASP A 476 13.23 3.77 -18.51
C ASP A 476 12.64 4.93 -17.70
N ASN A 477 12.29 4.69 -16.42
CA ASN A 477 11.44 5.61 -15.67
C ASN A 477 12.07 7.01 -15.48
N ALA A 478 13.39 7.11 -15.39
CA ALA A 478 14.04 8.40 -15.24
C ALA A 478 13.88 9.23 -16.52
N GLU A 479 14.16 8.60 -17.66
CA GLU A 479 14.07 9.14 -19.01
C GLU A 479 12.62 9.50 -19.35
N PHE A 480 11.67 8.66 -18.91
CA PHE A 480 10.25 8.90 -19.06
C PHE A 480 9.82 10.18 -18.32
N GLY A 481 10.24 10.37 -17.07
CA GLY A 481 9.99 11.61 -16.33
C GLY A 481 10.73 12.82 -16.90
N LEU A 482 11.93 12.65 -17.44
CA LEU A 482 12.62 13.70 -18.19
C LEU A 482 11.83 14.11 -19.44
N GLY A 483 11.22 13.15 -20.13
CA GLY A 483 10.30 13.41 -21.25
C GLY A 483 9.13 14.31 -20.85
N PHE A 484 8.53 14.07 -19.68
CA PHE A 484 7.49 14.97 -19.14
C PHE A 484 8.03 16.39 -18.93
N ARG A 485 9.20 16.54 -18.29
CA ARG A 485 9.81 17.85 -18.05
C ARG A 485 10.08 18.61 -19.34
N VAL A 486 10.68 17.95 -20.34
CA VAL A 486 10.98 18.56 -21.64
C VAL A 486 9.68 18.98 -22.35
N SER A 487 8.64 18.15 -22.33
CA SER A 487 7.34 18.48 -22.91
C SER A 487 6.70 19.70 -22.24
N ILE A 488 6.67 19.74 -20.90
CA ILE A 488 6.05 20.84 -20.14
C ILE A 488 6.83 22.14 -20.34
N ASP A 489 8.17 22.09 -20.36
CA ASP A 489 9.01 23.25 -20.69
C ASP A 489 8.60 23.83 -22.05
N LYS A 490 8.51 22.99 -23.08
CA LYS A 490 8.21 23.46 -24.43
C LYS A 490 6.77 23.95 -24.58
N GLN A 491 5.82 23.30 -23.93
CA GLN A 491 4.42 23.75 -23.90
C GLN A 491 4.29 25.11 -23.22
N ARG A 492 5.00 25.33 -22.10
CA ARG A 492 4.99 26.62 -21.40
C ARG A 492 5.66 27.73 -22.23
N GLU A 493 6.79 27.43 -22.87
CA GLU A 493 7.48 28.36 -23.78
C GLU A 493 6.53 28.79 -24.90
N PHE A 494 5.91 27.83 -25.58
CA PHE A 494 4.97 28.12 -26.67
C PHE A 494 3.71 28.85 -26.20
N ALA A 495 3.18 28.51 -25.01
CA ALA A 495 2.07 29.23 -24.41
C ALA A 495 2.44 30.70 -24.11
N ALA A 496 3.65 30.98 -23.65
CA ALA A 496 4.12 32.33 -23.40
C ALA A 496 4.28 33.14 -24.70
N GLU A 497 4.82 32.53 -25.76
CA GLU A 497 4.93 33.15 -27.09
C GLU A 497 3.55 33.53 -27.66
N LEU A 498 2.59 32.60 -27.61
CA LEU A 498 1.21 32.87 -28.03
C LEU A 498 0.55 33.95 -27.18
N LEU A 499 0.78 33.94 -25.87
CA LEU A 499 0.24 34.95 -24.96
C LEU A 499 0.81 36.33 -25.25
N GLN A 500 2.08 36.46 -25.64
CA GLN A 500 2.68 37.72 -26.09
C GLN A 500 2.03 38.22 -27.38
N GLN A 501 1.79 37.33 -28.36
CA GLN A 501 1.13 37.70 -29.61
C GLN A 501 -0.32 38.13 -29.40
N LEU A 502 -1.02 37.47 -28.47
CA LEU A 502 -2.40 37.76 -28.10
C LEU A 502 -2.52 38.80 -26.99
N ALA A 503 -1.42 39.44 -26.57
CA ALA A 503 -1.41 40.42 -25.49
C ALA A 503 -2.34 41.63 -25.76
N PRO A 504 -2.42 42.20 -26.98
CA PRO A 504 -3.35 43.31 -27.25
C PRO A 504 -4.83 42.94 -27.02
N PRO A 505 -5.38 41.83 -27.56
CA PRO A 505 -6.78 41.47 -27.32
C PRO A 505 -7.06 40.90 -25.92
N VAL A 506 -6.11 40.24 -25.24
CA VAL A 506 -6.34 39.68 -23.88
C VAL A 506 -6.01 40.67 -22.76
N GLY A 507 -5.21 41.70 -23.05
CA GLY A 507 -4.73 42.73 -22.14
C GLY A 507 -3.25 42.57 -21.78
N GLU A 508 -2.45 43.56 -22.17
CA GLU A 508 -0.99 43.63 -21.97
C GLU A 508 -0.55 43.40 -20.51
N LYS A 509 -1.29 43.99 -19.56
CA LYS A 509 -1.03 43.83 -18.13
C LYS A 509 -1.18 42.37 -17.69
N LEU A 510 -2.29 41.72 -18.06
CA LEU A 510 -2.55 40.32 -17.70
C LEU A 510 -1.49 39.39 -18.31
N ALA A 511 -1.14 39.61 -19.58
CA ALA A 511 -0.10 38.84 -20.26
C ALA A 511 1.26 38.96 -19.54
N THR A 512 1.67 40.19 -19.21
CA THR A 512 2.93 40.47 -18.50
C THR A 512 2.97 39.85 -17.10
N GLU A 513 1.87 39.97 -16.35
CA GLU A 513 1.76 39.40 -15.00
C GLU A 513 1.81 37.88 -15.02
N ILE A 514 1.18 37.22 -15.99
CA ILE A 514 1.20 35.75 -16.13
C ILE A 514 2.62 35.25 -16.47
N ILE A 515 3.30 35.92 -17.41
CA ILE A 515 4.62 35.48 -17.89
C ILE A 515 5.68 35.62 -16.79
N ASN A 516 5.63 36.72 -16.03
CA ASN A 516 6.64 37.07 -15.03
C ASN A 516 6.29 36.62 -13.60
N ALA A 517 5.18 35.90 -13.41
CA ALA A 517 4.74 35.47 -12.08
C ALA A 517 5.76 34.56 -11.38
N THR A 518 6.04 34.89 -10.11
CA THR A 518 6.69 33.96 -9.18
C THR A 518 5.75 32.81 -8.83
N GLN A 519 6.29 31.61 -8.69
CA GLN A 519 5.55 30.36 -8.46
C GLN A 519 6.28 29.45 -7.45
N ARG A 520 6.56 30.01 -6.27
CA ARG A 520 7.39 29.38 -5.23
C ARG A 520 6.58 28.66 -4.16
N ASP A 521 5.41 29.18 -3.80
CA ASP A 521 4.56 28.65 -2.73
C ASP A 521 3.08 28.55 -3.15
N GLU A 522 2.22 28.12 -2.22
CA GLU A 522 0.79 27.92 -2.46
C GLU A 522 0.05 29.24 -2.82
N ALA A 523 0.48 30.37 -2.27
CA ALA A 523 -0.15 31.67 -2.55
C ALA A 523 0.19 32.14 -3.97
N ASP A 524 1.47 32.06 -4.34
CA ASP A 524 1.93 32.35 -5.70
C ASP A 524 1.17 31.49 -6.75
N ILE A 525 1.03 30.19 -6.49
CA ILE A 525 0.34 29.25 -7.39
C ILE A 525 -1.16 29.58 -7.49
N PHE A 526 -1.80 29.93 -6.36
CA PHE A 526 -3.20 30.35 -6.35
C PHE A 526 -3.42 31.63 -7.18
N ASP A 527 -2.58 32.63 -7.01
CA ASP A 527 -2.65 33.88 -7.76
C ASP A 527 -2.46 33.64 -9.25
N GLN A 528 -1.48 32.80 -9.63
CA GLN A 528 -1.26 32.43 -11.02
C GLN A 528 -2.45 31.69 -11.62
N ARG A 529 -3.09 30.79 -10.86
CA ARG A 529 -4.32 30.11 -11.32
C ARG A 529 -5.46 31.10 -11.55
N THR A 530 -5.59 32.11 -10.71
CA THR A 530 -6.59 33.17 -10.88
C THR A 530 -6.37 33.93 -12.19
N ARG A 531 -5.11 34.32 -12.48
CA ARG A 531 -4.75 34.97 -13.75
C ARG A 531 -5.00 34.06 -14.96
N VAL A 532 -4.64 32.78 -14.87
CA VAL A 532 -4.85 31.80 -15.94
C VAL A 532 -6.34 31.54 -16.17
N ALA A 533 -7.18 31.53 -15.14
CA ALA A 533 -8.63 31.41 -15.29
C ALA A 533 -9.24 32.62 -16.00
N GLU A 534 -8.78 33.83 -15.69
CA GLU A 534 -9.16 35.04 -16.44
C GLU A 534 -8.73 34.95 -17.90
N LEU A 535 -7.48 34.53 -18.16
CA LEU A 535 -6.95 34.33 -19.51
C LEU A 535 -7.83 33.36 -20.31
N LYS A 536 -8.16 32.18 -19.75
CA LYS A 536 -9.00 31.17 -20.41
C LYS A 536 -10.35 31.75 -20.86
N ARG A 537 -11.03 32.48 -19.98
CA ARG A 537 -12.30 33.18 -20.31
C ARG A 537 -12.14 34.15 -21.48
N LYS A 538 -11.05 34.91 -21.53
CA LYS A 538 -10.79 35.86 -22.63
C LYS A 538 -10.49 35.15 -23.95
N LEU A 539 -9.75 34.04 -23.90
CA LEU A 539 -9.43 33.24 -25.10
C LEU A 539 -10.68 32.58 -25.69
N GLU A 540 -11.57 32.06 -24.85
CA GLU A 540 -12.86 31.50 -25.27
C GLU A 540 -13.73 32.54 -25.98
N ALA A 541 -13.75 33.79 -25.49
CA ALA A 541 -14.48 34.88 -26.11
C ALA A 541 -13.82 35.39 -27.41
N LEU A 542 -12.49 35.34 -27.51
CA LEU A 542 -11.73 35.80 -28.68
C LEU A 542 -11.87 34.85 -29.88
N GLY A 543 -11.78 33.54 -29.63
CA GLY A 543 -11.77 32.52 -30.68
C GLY A 543 -10.57 32.60 -31.63
N GLY A 544 -10.62 31.84 -32.73
CA GLY A 544 -9.53 31.77 -33.71
C GLY A 544 -8.45 30.75 -33.35
N ALA A 545 -7.61 30.43 -34.34
CA ALA A 545 -6.68 29.30 -34.23
C ALA A 545 -5.68 29.44 -33.08
N ASP A 546 -5.07 30.62 -32.90
CA ASP A 546 -4.06 30.84 -31.87
C ASP A 546 -4.65 30.95 -30.47
N ALA A 547 -5.85 31.52 -30.32
CA ALA A 547 -6.55 31.52 -29.04
C ALA A 547 -6.93 30.10 -28.62
N CYS A 548 -7.41 29.26 -29.54
CA CYS A 548 -7.70 27.84 -29.28
C CYS A 548 -6.43 27.06 -28.90
N ARG A 549 -5.30 27.31 -29.57
CA ARG A 549 -4.01 26.70 -29.22
C ARG A 549 -3.55 27.12 -27.83
N LEU A 550 -3.60 28.41 -27.51
CA LEU A 550 -3.22 28.89 -26.18
C LEU A 550 -4.17 28.37 -25.09
N LEU A 551 -5.48 28.28 -25.37
CA LEU A 551 -6.47 27.74 -24.45
C LEU A 551 -6.13 26.30 -24.04
N ALA A 552 -5.73 25.46 -25.00
CA ALA A 552 -5.31 24.08 -24.75
C ALA A 552 -4.03 23.97 -23.91
N LEU A 553 -3.17 25.00 -23.91
CA LEU A 553 -1.88 25.02 -23.22
C LEU A 553 -1.90 25.86 -21.93
N ALA A 554 -2.94 26.66 -21.68
CA ALA A 554 -2.95 27.69 -20.65
C ALA A 554 -2.64 27.16 -19.24
N ASP A 555 -3.02 25.91 -18.93
CA ASP A 555 -2.71 25.30 -17.64
C ASP A 555 -1.21 25.04 -17.40
N THR A 556 -0.39 25.02 -18.46
CA THR A 556 1.08 24.86 -18.36
C THR A 556 1.79 26.15 -17.91
N LEU A 557 1.10 27.29 -17.95
CA LEU A 557 1.57 28.55 -17.37
C LEU A 557 1.57 28.51 -15.82
N VAL A 558 0.85 27.55 -15.23
CA VAL A 558 0.96 27.19 -13.81
C VAL A 558 2.02 26.09 -13.66
N ARG A 559 3.02 26.34 -12.81
CA ARG A 559 4.17 25.45 -12.57
C ARG A 559 3.70 24.04 -12.22
N LYS A 560 4.22 23.05 -12.95
CA LYS A 560 4.04 21.62 -12.65
C LYS A 560 5.25 21.07 -11.90
N SER A 561 4.99 20.15 -10.98
CA SER A 561 6.02 19.42 -10.24
C SER A 561 6.18 18.03 -10.83
N VAL A 562 7.35 17.74 -11.42
CA VAL A 562 7.63 16.44 -12.06
C VAL A 562 8.42 15.56 -11.10
N TRP A 563 7.80 14.47 -10.66
CA TRP A 563 8.40 13.49 -9.76
C TRP A 563 8.56 12.13 -10.43
N ILE A 564 9.73 11.54 -10.25
CA ILE A 564 10.12 10.23 -10.74
C ILE A 564 10.16 9.30 -9.51
N VAL A 565 9.21 8.38 -9.41
CA VAL A 565 9.03 7.50 -8.25
C VAL A 565 9.45 6.09 -8.61
N GLY A 566 10.24 5.42 -7.76
CA GLY A 566 10.57 4.01 -7.99
C GLY A 566 11.26 3.35 -6.81
N GLY A 567 11.34 2.03 -6.84
CA GLY A 567 12.01 1.24 -5.81
C GLY A 567 13.52 1.15 -6.01
N ASP A 568 14.22 0.56 -5.03
CA ASP A 568 15.67 0.39 -5.09
C ASP A 568 16.15 -0.44 -6.28
N GLY A 569 15.42 -1.48 -6.67
CA GLY A 569 15.78 -2.30 -7.84
C GLY A 569 15.75 -1.55 -9.18
N TRP A 570 14.99 -0.46 -9.26
CA TRP A 570 15.08 0.43 -10.40
C TRP A 570 16.32 1.33 -10.27
N GLY A 571 16.37 2.16 -9.22
CA GLY A 571 17.36 3.24 -9.13
C GLY A 571 18.80 2.78 -8.85
N TYR A 572 19.00 1.63 -8.18
CA TYR A 572 20.33 1.09 -7.94
C TYR A 572 20.83 0.19 -9.07
N ASP A 573 19.90 -0.50 -9.76
CA ASP A 573 20.20 -1.58 -10.71
C ASP A 573 19.83 -1.24 -12.15
N ILE A 574 18.63 -1.63 -12.61
CA ILE A 574 18.30 -1.66 -14.04
C ILE A 574 18.17 -0.27 -14.65
N GLY A 575 17.60 0.69 -13.91
CA GLY A 575 17.40 2.07 -14.38
C GLY A 575 18.48 3.03 -13.90
N TYR A 576 19.57 2.55 -13.29
CA TYR A 576 20.60 3.43 -12.75
C TYR A 576 21.29 4.28 -13.84
N GLY A 577 21.54 3.71 -15.02
CA GLY A 577 22.18 4.46 -16.11
C GLY A 577 21.32 5.65 -16.58
N GLY A 578 20.01 5.42 -16.73
CA GLY A 578 19.04 6.47 -17.02
C GLY A 578 18.92 7.50 -15.90
N LEU A 579 18.84 7.03 -14.65
CA LEU A 579 18.76 7.89 -13.47
C LEU A 579 19.99 8.81 -13.35
N ASP A 580 21.19 8.27 -13.51
CA ASP A 580 22.43 9.03 -13.49
C ASP A 580 22.43 10.12 -14.58
N HIS A 581 22.07 9.77 -15.83
CA HIS A 581 21.98 10.72 -16.93
C HIS A 581 20.97 11.84 -16.68
N VAL A 582 19.79 11.49 -16.16
CA VAL A 582 18.72 12.45 -15.89
C VAL A 582 19.09 13.40 -14.77
N LEU A 583 19.70 12.90 -13.69
CA LEU A 583 20.21 13.74 -12.62
C LEU A 583 21.38 14.63 -13.08
N ALA A 584 22.22 14.16 -14.00
CA ALA A 584 23.31 14.95 -14.58
C ALA A 584 22.83 16.07 -15.53
N SER A 585 21.60 15.98 -16.04
CA SER A 585 21.08 16.90 -17.08
C SER A 585 20.87 18.35 -16.62
N GLY A 586 20.83 18.59 -15.31
CA GLY A 586 20.50 19.91 -14.74
C GLY A 586 19.03 20.30 -14.85
N ARG A 587 18.17 19.47 -15.44
CA ARG A 587 16.74 19.75 -15.58
C ARG A 587 16.02 19.64 -14.23
N ASN A 588 15.02 20.49 -14.01
CA ASN A 588 14.23 20.52 -12.78
C ASN A 588 13.24 19.33 -12.71
N VAL A 589 13.75 18.18 -12.30
CA VAL A 589 13.00 16.96 -11.98
C VAL A 589 13.34 16.48 -10.57
N LYS A 590 12.39 15.83 -9.92
CA LYS A 590 12.55 15.29 -8.57
C LYS A 590 12.48 13.77 -8.60
N VAL A 591 13.30 13.09 -7.83
CA VAL A 591 13.30 11.64 -7.72
C VAL A 591 12.96 11.25 -6.29
N LEU A 592 11.95 10.39 -6.12
CA LEU A 592 11.66 9.72 -4.86
C LEU A 592 12.00 8.24 -5.01
N LEU A 593 13.13 7.84 -4.43
CA LEU A 593 13.59 6.46 -4.43
C LEU A 593 13.18 5.76 -3.12
N LEU A 594 12.28 4.81 -3.24
CA LEU A 594 11.70 4.03 -2.14
C LEU A 594 12.59 2.82 -1.88
N ASP A 595 13.58 2.98 -1.02
CA ASP A 595 14.63 1.98 -0.81
C ASP A 595 14.20 0.91 0.20
N THR A 596 13.77 -0.23 -0.33
CA THR A 596 13.41 -1.41 0.47
C THR A 596 14.57 -2.39 0.61
N GLU A 597 15.74 -2.07 0.07
CA GLU A 597 16.94 -2.91 0.10
C GLU A 597 16.80 -4.31 -0.53
N VAL A 598 15.74 -4.56 -1.30
CA VAL A 598 15.46 -5.80 -2.04
C VAL A 598 14.46 -5.53 -3.17
N TYR A 599 14.36 -6.43 -4.15
CA TYR A 599 13.27 -6.37 -5.12
C TYR A 599 11.99 -6.89 -4.48
N SER A 600 11.31 -5.99 -3.77
CA SER A 600 10.16 -6.33 -2.95
C SER A 600 9.00 -6.93 -3.76
N ASN A 601 8.77 -6.47 -5.00
CA ASN A 601 7.65 -6.94 -5.83
C ASN A 601 7.74 -8.40 -6.24
N THR A 602 8.90 -8.79 -6.76
CA THR A 602 9.16 -10.12 -7.33
C THR A 602 9.51 -11.19 -6.29
N GLY A 603 9.31 -10.88 -5.01
CA GLY A 603 9.48 -11.83 -3.90
C GLY A 603 10.85 -11.78 -3.21
N GLY A 604 11.49 -10.61 -3.16
CA GLY A 604 12.65 -10.36 -2.31
C GLY A 604 13.99 -10.83 -2.89
N GLN A 605 14.28 -10.48 -4.14
CA GLN A 605 15.59 -10.67 -4.75
C GLN A 605 16.61 -9.67 -4.21
N CYS A 606 17.87 -10.09 -4.16
CA CYS A 606 19.02 -9.22 -3.90
C CYS A 606 19.10 -8.09 -4.94
N SER A 607 19.37 -6.88 -4.47
CA SER A 607 19.65 -5.68 -5.27
C SER A 607 21.04 -5.12 -4.91
N LYS A 608 21.55 -4.15 -5.69
CA LYS A 608 22.78 -3.43 -5.28
C LYS A 608 22.56 -2.59 -4.02
N SER A 609 21.32 -2.30 -3.62
CA SER A 609 21.00 -1.61 -2.37
C SER A 609 20.92 -2.55 -1.16
N THR A 610 20.84 -3.88 -1.36
CA THR A 610 20.84 -4.87 -0.28
C THR A 610 22.11 -4.73 0.58
N PRO A 611 22.01 -4.73 1.92
CA PRO A 611 23.17 -4.61 2.80
C PRO A 611 23.95 -5.93 2.93
N ARG A 612 25.21 -5.83 3.35
CA ARG A 612 26.05 -7.00 3.62
C ARG A 612 25.40 -7.89 4.67
N GLY A 613 25.47 -9.21 4.47
CA GLY A 613 24.92 -10.21 5.39
C GLY A 613 23.40 -10.41 5.30
N ALA A 614 22.66 -9.58 4.55
CA ALA A 614 21.24 -9.83 4.33
C ALA A 614 21.03 -11.04 3.42
N VAL A 615 20.13 -11.95 3.84
CA VAL A 615 19.65 -13.08 3.06
C VAL A 615 18.51 -12.63 2.17
N ALA A 616 18.64 -12.89 0.87
CA ALA A 616 17.63 -12.64 -0.15
C ALA A 616 17.72 -13.72 -1.24
N LYS A 617 16.75 -13.77 -2.17
CA LYS A 617 16.93 -14.62 -3.37
C LYS A 617 18.15 -14.15 -4.15
N PHE A 618 18.94 -15.09 -4.66
CA PHE A 618 20.28 -14.86 -5.25
C PHE A 618 21.36 -14.39 -4.25
N ALA A 619 21.06 -14.37 -2.95
CA ALA A 619 22.01 -14.12 -1.87
C ALA A 619 21.65 -14.98 -0.63
N SER A 620 21.41 -16.28 -0.83
CA SER A 620 20.95 -17.20 0.23
C SER A 620 21.97 -17.38 1.36
N GLY A 621 23.26 -17.33 1.05
CA GLY A 621 24.35 -17.33 2.03
C GLY A 621 24.72 -15.94 2.55
N GLY A 622 23.81 -14.97 2.46
CA GLY A 622 24.05 -13.57 2.80
C GLY A 622 24.80 -12.82 1.70
N LYS A 623 24.39 -11.57 1.43
CA LYS A 623 25.09 -10.74 0.45
C LYS A 623 26.52 -10.44 0.89
N ARG A 624 27.47 -10.71 0.00
CA ARG A 624 28.91 -10.55 0.28
C ARG A 624 29.39 -9.10 0.22
N GLY A 625 28.98 -8.32 -0.78
CA GLY A 625 29.43 -6.93 -0.92
C GLY A 625 28.61 -5.91 -0.10
N PRO A 626 29.15 -4.70 0.14
CA PRO A 626 28.43 -3.64 0.83
C PRO A 626 27.27 -3.10 -0.02
N LYS A 627 26.39 -2.32 0.59
CA LYS A 627 25.35 -1.55 -0.11
C LYS A 627 26.04 -0.52 -1.04
N LYS A 628 25.60 -0.43 -2.30
CA LYS A 628 26.01 0.65 -3.22
C LYS A 628 25.59 2.00 -2.62
N ASP A 629 26.51 2.97 -2.55
CA ASP A 629 26.21 4.29 -1.99
C ASP A 629 25.76 5.26 -3.09
N LEU A 630 24.48 5.16 -3.47
CA LEU A 630 23.89 6.00 -4.53
C LEU A 630 23.90 7.49 -4.18
N GLY A 631 23.65 7.83 -2.91
CA GLY A 631 23.62 9.24 -2.50
C GLY A 631 25.00 9.87 -2.59
N LEU A 632 26.07 9.16 -2.20
CA LEU A 632 27.45 9.62 -2.41
C LEU A 632 27.80 9.79 -3.90
N MET A 633 27.35 8.87 -4.76
CA MET A 633 27.55 8.98 -6.20
C MET A 633 26.87 10.22 -6.78
N ALA A 634 25.60 10.46 -6.42
CA ALA A 634 24.86 11.64 -6.87
C ALA A 634 25.48 12.95 -6.34
N MET A 635 25.96 12.98 -5.10
CA MET A 635 26.62 14.15 -4.52
C MET A 635 27.93 14.52 -5.26
N SER A 636 28.54 13.59 -6.00
CA SER A 636 29.80 13.87 -6.71
C SER A 636 29.67 14.89 -7.85
N TYR A 637 28.46 15.07 -8.40
CA TYR A 637 28.18 16.09 -9.41
C TYR A 637 28.20 17.52 -8.84
N GLY A 638 27.91 17.69 -7.54
CA GLY A 638 27.85 19.00 -6.88
C GLY A 638 26.62 19.86 -7.19
N THR A 639 25.86 19.53 -8.24
CA THR A 639 24.68 20.27 -8.73
C THR A 639 23.36 19.55 -8.51
N ILE A 640 23.37 18.43 -7.77
CA ILE A 640 22.17 17.63 -7.49
C ILE A 640 21.82 17.81 -6.01
N TYR A 641 20.56 18.14 -5.71
CA TYR A 641 20.07 18.05 -4.33
C TYR A 641 19.93 16.57 -3.94
N VAL A 642 20.53 16.14 -2.84
CA VAL A 642 20.48 14.74 -2.39
C VAL A 642 20.04 14.67 -0.94
N ALA A 643 18.99 13.92 -0.63
CA ALA A 643 18.61 13.66 0.75
C ALA A 643 18.43 12.16 1.03
N SER A 644 18.85 11.72 2.20
CA SER A 644 18.57 10.39 2.73
C SER A 644 17.65 10.51 3.94
N VAL A 645 16.46 9.94 3.86
CA VAL A 645 15.38 10.13 4.84
C VAL A 645 14.90 8.80 5.42
N ALA A 646 14.39 8.85 6.66
CA ALA A 646 13.69 7.74 7.31
C ALA A 646 12.62 8.31 8.25
N MET A 647 11.36 8.22 7.83
CA MET A 647 10.22 8.86 8.52
C MET A 647 10.07 8.37 9.97
N GLY A 648 10.24 7.08 10.22
CA GLY A 648 10.17 6.50 11.56
C GLY A 648 11.31 6.92 12.49
N ALA A 649 12.42 7.42 11.93
CA ALA A 649 13.55 7.94 12.70
C ALA A 649 13.40 9.43 13.01
N LYS A 650 13.09 10.25 12.00
CA LYS A 650 12.96 11.71 12.11
C LYS A 650 12.00 12.23 11.04
N ASP A 651 10.74 12.36 11.42
CA ASP A 651 9.61 12.81 10.58
C ASP A 651 9.79 14.26 10.10
N GLU A 652 10.15 15.18 10.99
CA GLU A 652 10.40 16.59 10.62
C GLU A 652 11.55 16.76 9.60
N HIS A 653 12.60 15.94 9.72
CA HIS A 653 13.68 15.92 8.72
C HIS A 653 13.19 15.45 7.35
N THR A 654 12.28 14.47 7.34
CA THR A 654 11.67 13.97 6.10
C THR A 654 10.84 15.08 5.44
N LEU A 655 9.99 15.77 6.20
CA LEU A 655 9.22 16.92 5.69
C LEU A 655 10.14 18.00 5.10
N LYS A 656 11.18 18.39 5.84
CA LYS A 656 12.15 19.39 5.39
C LYS A 656 12.84 19.00 4.07
N ALA A 657 13.24 17.74 3.92
CA ALA A 657 13.88 17.25 2.70
C ALA A 657 12.95 17.33 1.48
N PHE A 658 11.65 17.05 1.64
CA PHE A 658 10.67 17.19 0.55
C PHE A 658 10.48 18.64 0.11
N LEU A 659 10.38 19.56 1.08
CA LEU A 659 10.21 20.98 0.81
C LEU A 659 11.46 21.57 0.12
N GLU A 660 12.66 21.25 0.62
CA GLU A 660 13.91 21.70 0.00
C GLU A 660 14.12 21.11 -1.39
N ALA A 661 13.86 19.81 -1.59
CA ALA A 661 13.99 19.17 -2.89
C ALA A 661 13.07 19.81 -3.94
N GLU A 662 11.81 20.08 -3.61
CA GLU A 662 10.86 20.74 -4.52
C GLU A 662 11.22 22.20 -4.81
N ALA A 663 11.74 22.91 -3.79
CA ALA A 663 12.15 24.30 -3.92
C ALA A 663 13.41 24.46 -4.79
N TYR A 664 14.32 23.49 -4.77
CA TYR A 664 15.55 23.50 -5.56
C TYR A 664 15.27 23.61 -7.06
N ASP A 665 15.88 24.57 -7.76
CA ASP A 665 15.70 24.73 -9.22
C ASP A 665 16.68 23.88 -10.01
N GLY A 666 16.49 22.56 -9.93
CA GLY A 666 17.39 21.59 -10.54
C GLY A 666 17.02 20.14 -10.17
N PRO A 667 17.88 19.18 -10.54
CA PRO A 667 17.67 17.78 -10.25
C PRO A 667 17.76 17.54 -8.73
N ALA A 668 16.80 16.81 -8.18
CA ALA A 668 16.81 16.41 -6.78
C ALA A 668 16.51 14.92 -6.62
N ILE A 669 17.12 14.26 -5.64
CA ILE A 669 16.82 12.88 -5.26
C ILE A 669 16.65 12.75 -3.76
N ILE A 670 15.55 12.12 -3.35
CA ILE A 670 15.26 11.69 -1.99
C ILE A 670 15.32 10.17 -1.95
N ILE A 671 16.27 9.63 -1.19
CA ILE A 671 16.40 8.20 -0.91
C ILE A 671 15.70 7.93 0.42
N ALA A 672 14.55 7.27 0.37
CA ALA A 672 13.68 7.05 1.51
C ALA A 672 13.74 5.59 2.00
N TYR A 673 14.25 5.37 3.21
CA TYR A 673 14.25 4.04 3.81
C TYR A 673 12.81 3.55 3.97
N SER A 674 12.49 2.45 3.29
CA SER A 674 11.14 1.90 3.17
C SER A 674 11.15 0.48 3.71
N HIS A 675 10.70 0.30 4.95
CA HIS A 675 10.67 -1.03 5.56
C HIS A 675 9.67 -1.94 4.82
N CYS A 676 9.94 -3.25 4.80
CA CYS A 676 9.16 -4.19 3.99
C CYS A 676 8.93 -5.53 4.70
N ILE A 677 7.84 -6.22 4.37
CA ILE A 677 7.58 -7.60 4.81
C ILE A 677 8.73 -8.56 4.46
N ALA A 678 9.49 -8.27 3.39
CA ALA A 678 10.66 -9.05 2.97
C ALA A 678 11.82 -8.97 3.98
N HIS A 679 11.82 -7.99 4.88
CA HIS A 679 12.79 -7.91 5.98
C HIS A 679 12.47 -8.93 7.09
N GLY A 680 11.24 -9.47 7.09
CA GLY A 680 10.74 -10.40 8.09
C GLY A 680 10.71 -9.77 9.48
N ILE A 681 10.03 -8.62 9.57
CA ILE A 681 9.84 -7.81 10.77
C ILE A 681 8.36 -7.77 11.16
N ASN A 682 8.06 -7.35 12.39
CA ASN A 682 6.68 -7.06 12.79
C ASN A 682 6.27 -5.71 12.19
N MET A 683 5.32 -5.74 11.24
CA MET A 683 4.87 -4.54 10.53
C MET A 683 4.16 -3.53 11.45
N THR A 684 3.60 -3.96 12.58
CA THR A 684 2.95 -3.07 13.54
C THR A 684 3.91 -2.10 14.23
N THR A 685 5.17 -2.50 14.39
CA THR A 685 6.21 -1.69 15.05
C THR A 685 7.31 -1.26 14.06
N ALA A 686 7.08 -1.38 12.75
CA ALA A 686 8.15 -1.24 11.76
C ALA A 686 8.72 0.17 11.62
N MET A 687 8.04 1.21 12.10
CA MET A 687 8.64 2.55 12.24
C MET A 687 9.82 2.55 13.23
N GLN A 688 9.80 1.68 14.26
CA GLN A 688 10.92 1.50 15.17
C GLN A 688 12.12 0.85 14.48
N ASN A 689 11.90 -0.02 13.48
CA ASN A 689 12.99 -0.58 12.66
C ASN A 689 13.69 0.51 11.87
N GLN A 690 12.96 1.47 11.29
CA GLN A 690 13.59 2.64 10.64
C GLN A 690 14.44 3.44 11.62
N LYS A 691 13.92 3.68 12.82
CA LYS A 691 14.67 4.36 13.89
C LYS A 691 15.92 3.59 14.32
N ALA A 692 15.83 2.26 14.43
CA ALA A 692 16.97 1.39 14.76
C ALA A 692 18.03 1.36 13.64
N ALA A 693 17.61 1.37 12.36
CA ALA A 693 18.52 1.49 11.23
C ALA A 693 19.33 2.80 11.28
N VAL A 694 18.70 3.91 11.65
CA VAL A 694 19.39 5.19 11.84
C VAL A 694 20.27 5.21 13.10
N ASN A 695 19.76 4.71 14.23
CA ASN A 695 20.51 4.65 15.47
C ASN A 695 21.75 3.76 15.38
N SER A 696 21.79 2.81 14.45
CA SER A 696 22.95 1.95 14.19
C SER A 696 23.90 2.50 13.13
N ALA A 697 23.58 3.64 12.50
CA ALA A 697 24.24 4.16 11.29
C ALA A 697 24.23 3.21 10.08
N GLN A 698 23.44 2.13 10.13
CA GLN A 698 23.11 1.35 8.95
C GLN A 698 22.40 2.21 7.88
N TRP A 699 21.63 3.19 8.33
CA TRP A 699 21.06 4.25 7.50
C TRP A 699 21.51 5.60 8.03
N LEU A 700 22.00 6.50 7.17
CA LEU A 700 22.38 7.86 7.56
C LEU A 700 21.28 8.83 7.14
N LEU A 701 21.02 9.84 7.97
CA LEU A 701 20.15 10.96 7.59
C LEU A 701 21.04 12.14 7.20
N TYR A 702 20.84 12.67 6.00
CA TYR A 702 21.60 13.82 5.51
C TYR A 702 20.84 14.54 4.41
N ARG A 703 21.23 15.79 4.16
CA ARG A 703 20.79 16.62 3.05
C ARG A 703 22.00 17.33 2.45
N TYR A 704 22.20 17.15 1.15
CA TYR A 704 23.15 17.88 0.32
C TYR A 704 22.35 18.91 -0.47
N ASN A 705 22.52 20.20 -0.16
CA ASN A 705 21.85 21.28 -0.87
C ASN A 705 22.88 22.15 -1.61
N PRO A 706 22.93 22.09 -2.96
CA PRO A 706 23.86 22.87 -3.78
C PRO A 706 23.78 24.38 -3.53
N ASP A 707 22.60 24.94 -3.20
CA ASP A 707 22.44 26.39 -3.00
C ASP A 707 23.28 26.92 -1.83
N ARG A 708 23.60 26.05 -0.86
CA ARG A 708 24.48 26.40 0.27
C ARG A 708 25.90 26.70 -0.19
N ALA A 709 26.38 26.03 -1.25
CA ALA A 709 27.71 26.29 -1.81
C ALA A 709 27.83 27.74 -2.29
N ALA A 710 26.77 28.29 -2.90
CA ALA A 710 26.72 29.68 -3.36
C ALA A 710 26.80 30.68 -2.19
N LEU A 711 26.38 30.28 -0.99
CA LEU A 711 26.50 31.05 0.25
C LEU A 711 27.85 30.85 0.97
N GLY A 712 28.78 30.08 0.37
CA GLY A 712 30.05 29.71 1.02
C GLY A 712 29.87 28.71 2.17
N GLU A 713 28.70 28.08 2.30
CA GLU A 713 28.40 27.09 3.32
C GLU A 713 28.66 25.67 2.77
N ASN A 714 28.96 24.71 3.66
CA ASN A 714 29.05 23.31 3.24
C ASN A 714 27.66 22.82 2.77
N PRO A 715 27.54 22.29 1.55
CA PRO A 715 26.29 21.73 1.02
C PRO A 715 25.77 20.54 1.82
N LEU A 716 26.67 19.71 2.35
CA LEU A 716 26.33 18.50 3.09
C LEU A 716 26.03 18.83 4.56
N GLN A 717 24.80 18.55 4.95
CA GLN A 717 24.34 18.53 6.33
C GLN A 717 24.13 17.08 6.77
N LEU A 718 24.90 16.62 7.76
CA LEU A 718 24.73 15.29 8.34
C LEU A 718 23.76 15.36 9.52
N ASP A 719 22.50 15.01 9.28
CA ASP A 719 21.37 15.22 10.19
C ASP A 719 21.12 14.06 11.17
N SER A 720 21.77 12.90 10.97
CA SER A 720 21.77 11.81 11.94
C SER A 720 22.85 12.01 13.01
N ALA A 721 22.47 11.80 14.27
CA ALA A 721 23.40 11.78 15.40
C ALA A 721 24.41 10.62 15.30
N ALA A 722 25.42 10.63 16.18
CA ALA A 722 26.32 9.49 16.35
C ALA A 722 25.55 8.20 16.69
N PRO A 723 26.05 7.02 16.29
CA PRO A 723 25.38 5.75 16.55
C PRO A 723 25.09 5.55 18.04
N ARG A 724 23.85 5.15 18.36
CA ARG A 724 23.38 4.82 19.71
C ARG A 724 23.25 3.31 19.95
N MET A 725 23.48 2.50 18.92
CA MET A 725 23.48 1.05 18.97
C MET A 725 24.46 0.48 17.94
N LYS A 726 24.89 -0.77 18.13
CA LYS A 726 25.72 -1.48 17.13
C LYS A 726 24.86 -1.96 15.96
N VAL A 727 25.46 -2.07 14.77
CA VAL A 727 24.75 -2.59 13.59
C VAL A 727 24.32 -4.05 13.78
N THR A 728 25.12 -4.83 14.49
CA THR A 728 24.82 -6.23 14.80
C THR A 728 23.58 -6.39 15.69
N ASP A 729 23.31 -5.43 16.58
CA ASP A 729 22.09 -5.44 17.40
C ASP A 729 20.86 -5.06 16.57
N TYR A 730 21.02 -4.17 15.59
CA TYR A 730 19.97 -3.87 14.61
C TYR A 730 19.64 -5.09 13.74
N PHE A 731 20.65 -5.82 13.26
CA PHE A 731 20.44 -7.00 12.41
C PHE A 731 19.68 -8.12 13.13
N LYS A 732 19.85 -8.26 14.46
CA LYS A 732 19.05 -9.19 15.29
C LYS A 732 17.56 -8.86 15.32
N LEU A 733 17.14 -7.66 14.89
CA LEU A 733 15.73 -7.30 14.83
C LEU A 733 15.03 -7.89 13.60
N GLU A 734 15.75 -8.22 12.53
CA GLU A 734 15.16 -8.61 11.24
C GLU A 734 15.49 -10.05 10.85
N ASN A 735 14.50 -10.79 10.36
CA ASN A 735 14.71 -12.20 10.00
C ASN A 735 15.66 -12.37 8.80
N ARG A 736 15.74 -11.38 7.90
CA ARG A 736 16.68 -11.43 6.76
C ARG A 736 18.15 -11.54 7.17
N PHE A 737 18.51 -11.16 8.40
CA PHE A 737 19.86 -11.41 8.94
C PHE A 737 19.89 -12.62 9.87
N LYS A 738 18.86 -12.81 10.72
CA LYS A 738 18.78 -13.96 11.64
C LYS A 738 18.77 -15.31 10.93
N MET A 739 18.25 -15.39 9.70
CA MET A 739 18.28 -16.63 8.93
C MET A 739 19.70 -17.06 8.56
N LEU A 740 20.62 -16.12 8.34
CA LEU A 740 21.99 -16.45 7.97
C LEU A 740 22.69 -17.22 9.10
N ASP A 741 22.52 -16.76 10.33
CA ASP A 741 23.05 -17.41 11.55
C ASP A 741 22.57 -18.86 11.71
N LYS A 742 21.39 -19.20 11.17
CA LYS A 742 20.86 -20.57 11.18
C LYS A 742 21.36 -21.44 10.04
N ILE A 743 21.69 -20.83 8.90
CA ILE A 743 22.11 -21.53 7.67
C ILE A 743 23.62 -21.76 7.71
N ASP A 744 24.38 -20.74 8.07
CA ASP A 744 25.84 -20.71 8.07
C ASP A 744 26.35 -19.73 9.16
N PRO A 745 26.51 -20.21 10.41
CA PRO A 745 26.92 -19.37 11.55
C PRO A 745 28.30 -18.71 11.36
N ASP A 746 29.24 -19.41 10.71
CA ASP A 746 30.60 -18.90 10.50
C ASP A 746 30.59 -17.74 9.49
N ALA A 747 29.90 -17.91 8.36
CA ALA A 747 29.70 -16.81 7.42
C ALA A 747 28.91 -15.66 8.04
N ALA A 748 27.91 -15.94 8.89
CA ALA A 748 27.17 -14.90 9.60
C ALA A 748 28.11 -14.05 10.46
N LYS A 749 28.97 -14.67 11.26
CA LYS A 749 29.93 -13.99 12.12
C LYS A 749 30.89 -13.12 11.32
N GLU A 750 31.44 -13.64 10.22
CA GLU A 750 32.35 -12.90 9.34
C GLU A 750 31.67 -11.69 8.70
N LEU A 751 30.51 -11.90 8.06
CA LEU A 751 29.78 -10.85 7.34
C LEU A 751 29.25 -9.76 8.28
N LEU A 752 28.88 -10.11 9.51
CA LEU A 752 28.46 -9.16 10.53
C LEU A 752 29.61 -8.25 11.00
N ALA A 753 30.81 -8.80 11.15
CA ALA A 753 32.00 -8.01 11.50
C ALA A 753 32.33 -7.01 10.37
N GLN A 754 32.35 -7.48 9.13
CA GLN A 754 32.56 -6.62 7.95
C GLN A 754 31.45 -5.56 7.80
N ALA A 755 30.20 -5.87 8.14
CA ALA A 755 29.11 -4.89 8.10
C ALA A 755 29.34 -3.76 9.13
N GLN A 756 29.92 -4.06 10.29
CA GLN A 756 30.28 -3.04 11.28
C GLN A 756 31.43 -2.16 10.81
N GLU A 757 32.39 -2.71 10.06
CA GLU A 757 33.45 -1.95 9.39
C GLU A 757 32.87 -1.03 8.31
N ASP A 758 32.00 -1.56 7.44
CA ASP A 758 31.32 -0.81 6.36
C ASP A 758 30.58 0.41 6.93
N VAL A 759 29.81 0.21 8.01
CA VAL A 759 29.05 1.30 8.68
C VAL A 759 29.98 2.34 9.29
N SER A 760 31.05 1.90 9.97
CA SER A 760 32.02 2.81 10.59
C SER A 760 32.75 3.65 9.53
N ALA A 761 33.20 3.01 8.45
CA ALA A 761 33.89 3.67 7.35
C ALA A 761 32.99 4.67 6.64
N ARG A 762 31.75 4.28 6.31
CA ARG A 762 30.78 5.17 5.67
C ARG A 762 30.45 6.36 6.58
N ARG A 763 30.17 6.14 7.87
CA ARG A 763 29.90 7.23 8.80
C ARG A 763 31.07 8.21 8.89
N GLY A 764 32.29 7.70 9.05
CA GLY A 764 33.50 8.53 9.11
C GLY A 764 33.72 9.36 7.85
N LEU A 765 33.44 8.80 6.67
CA LEU A 765 33.50 9.55 5.40
C LEU A 765 32.49 10.70 5.39
N TYR A 766 31.23 10.46 5.78
CA TYR A 766 30.20 11.51 5.78
C TYR A 766 30.48 12.60 6.83
N GLU A 767 31.02 12.23 7.99
CA GLU A 767 31.48 13.20 9.00
C GLU A 767 32.62 14.07 8.46
N TYR A 768 33.60 13.45 7.80
CA TYR A 768 34.68 14.18 7.14
C TYR A 768 34.15 15.15 6.07
N LEU A 769 33.24 14.69 5.21
CA LEU A 769 32.65 15.52 4.15
C LEU A 769 31.83 16.68 4.73
N ALA A 770 31.05 16.45 5.79
CA ALA A 770 30.26 17.49 6.46
C ALA A 770 31.12 18.49 7.25
N ALA A 771 32.30 18.07 7.73
CA ALA A 771 33.25 18.93 8.43
C ALA A 771 34.18 19.71 7.48
N ARG A 772 34.22 19.38 6.18
CA ARG A 772 35.07 20.04 5.19
C ARG A 772 34.73 21.53 5.13
N LYS A 773 35.76 22.38 5.19
CA LYS A 773 35.62 23.82 4.97
C LYS A 773 35.30 24.08 3.50
N PHE A 774 34.21 24.80 3.25
CA PHE A 774 33.85 25.29 1.93
C PHE A 774 34.34 26.73 1.83
N ASN A 775 35.27 27.00 0.92
CA ASN A 775 35.66 28.37 0.62
C ASN A 775 34.74 28.86 -0.50
N PRO A 776 34.20 30.09 -0.42
CA PRO A 776 33.43 30.64 -1.52
C PRO A 776 34.29 30.63 -2.80
N PRO A 777 33.71 30.34 -3.98
CA PRO A 777 34.43 30.36 -5.23
C PRO A 777 35.10 31.73 -5.42
N ALA A 778 36.40 31.74 -5.74
CA ALA A 778 37.15 32.95 -6.02
C ALA A 778 36.72 33.51 -7.39
N SER A 779 35.56 34.16 -7.48
CA SER A 779 35.20 35.13 -8.53
C SER A 779 33.75 35.62 -8.40
N THR A 780 33.60 36.78 -7.77
CA THR A 780 32.86 37.95 -8.30
C THR A 780 33.27 39.15 -7.42
N LEU A 781 34.44 39.70 -7.75
CA LEU A 781 34.84 41.07 -7.46
C LEU A 781 34.62 41.88 -8.74
#